data_AF-A0AAU1QDU8-F1
#
_entry.id   AF-A0AAU1QDU8-F1
#
_cell.length_a   1.000
_cell.length_b   1.000
_cell.length_c   1.000
_cell.angle_alpha   90.00
_cell.angle_beta   90.00
_cell.angle_gamma   90.00
#
_symmetry.space_group_name_H-M   'P 1'
#
loop_
_entity.id
_entity.type
_entity.pdbx_description
1 polymer ?
#
loop_
_entity_poly.entity_id
_entity_poly.type
_entity_poly.pdbx_seq_one_letter_code
_entity_poly.pdbx_strand_id
1 'polypeptide(L)'
;MAEADDTVADQATDGARPQILRELWGPASATLIGVGRPALDAARDGSPRYRWDGPAGPSLLAGADSPLAALRQWVDLFVDFLVTKHGLANALQWDSSGFDALHAYFLDRLVPVCAQLLDAAVDAGEIRPGTHAYELMRGIGNLCIGRDSDPRYDPRRLVERSSRDYSDRSHPDVDDRRIRIVFALRWDGCRGPRERQHPARGMRQVFHCWRARRTVRLHTAAMAASESLDVLVVGAGPTGLALAAQLRAYGARFRIIDRHLDRARESRALAIQPRTLEALAPYGVTDELVARGNPAVQLRMHFPGRTVRLPLFDIGVADTPYPFLLFLSQAETESVLGSHLAEAGTTVERGTELAELTAEDALVACRLRHRDGTEESVSARYVVGCDGAHSTVRDQAEIGFEGYAYPQTFLLADLEVDGLEKGAAHAYMTEAGMLFFFPLGSPASWRMLAMRPPGTPDTESPLDVRQLQAIVDRYVGDRLHLQNPVWMTDFRLHNRGAKNYRAGRIFLAGDAAHIHSPAGAQGMNTGIQDALNLGWKLALVCQDAAPGALLDTYESERAPVGRNVLRFTDRAFTIATSRNPLLRLARTRGAPRLAPLVLRLPALRAAAFRTLSQLAIHYERSPATAEGPHAPRRGPRAGDRLPDTPGNLHAMTAAPGYHLLLAGPREVWDTGRVAAATHGRNHLIHVHRLGTSGPWRGIAHCLVRPDCYIAYRAGGTDLTGLLRYLDRWLPLSQAEEPD
;
A
#
# COMPACT_ATOMS: atom_id res chain seq x y z
N MET A 1 -17.53 19.63 -53.33
CA MET A 1 -16.35 18.73 -53.41
C MET A 1 -16.17 18.18 -52.01
N ALA A 2 -16.92 17.17 -51.56
CA ALA A 2 -17.18 15.86 -52.17
C ALA A 2 -15.89 15.06 -52.41
N GLU A 3 -15.92 13.82 -51.91
CA GLU A 3 -15.10 12.64 -52.25
C GLU A 3 -13.70 12.52 -51.63
N ALA A 4 -13.64 11.75 -50.54
CA ALA A 4 -12.85 10.50 -50.42
C ALA A 4 -12.68 10.16 -48.93
N ASP A 5 -13.36 9.12 -48.44
CA ASP A 5 -12.69 7.88 -48.01
C ASP A 5 -13.73 6.88 -47.44
N ASP A 6 -14.56 6.31 -48.31
CA ASP A 6 -15.53 5.24 -47.99
C ASP A 6 -14.96 3.83 -48.29
N THR A 7 -13.66 3.72 -48.54
CA THR A 7 -13.07 2.51 -49.17
C THR A 7 -12.32 1.55 -48.25
N VAL A 8 -12.28 1.79 -46.94
CA VAL A 8 -11.53 0.91 -46.00
C VAL A 8 -12.44 -0.11 -45.29
N ALA A 9 -13.76 0.04 -45.33
CA ALA A 9 -14.69 -0.83 -44.60
C ALA A 9 -15.15 -2.08 -45.36
N ASP A 10 -14.93 -2.18 -46.67
CA ASP A 10 -15.67 -3.15 -47.52
C ASP A 10 -14.83 -4.34 -48.06
N GLN A 11 -13.55 -4.46 -47.69
CA GLN A 11 -12.68 -5.54 -48.21
C GLN A 11 -12.43 -6.73 -47.27
N ALA A 12 -13.15 -6.85 -46.15
CA ALA A 12 -12.86 -7.88 -45.16
C ALA A 12 -14.09 -8.66 -44.70
N THR A 13 -14.78 -9.40 -45.59
CA THR A 13 -15.48 -10.63 -45.16
C THR A 13 -15.83 -11.53 -46.34
N ASP A 14 -15.15 -12.68 -46.40
CA ASP A 14 -15.65 -13.88 -47.07
C ASP A 14 -16.96 -14.32 -46.39
N GLY A 15 -17.99 -14.65 -47.17
CA GLY A 15 -19.41 -14.59 -46.77
C GLY A 15 -19.85 -15.44 -45.57
N ALA A 16 -19.03 -16.38 -45.09
CA ALA A 16 -19.29 -17.18 -43.88
C ALA A 16 -18.85 -16.52 -42.57
N ARG A 17 -17.81 -15.67 -42.59
CA ARG A 17 -17.29 -14.97 -41.38
C ARG A 17 -18.26 -13.97 -40.75
N PRO A 18 -19.01 -13.13 -41.49
CA PRO A 18 -19.88 -12.13 -40.87
C PRO A 18 -21.10 -12.77 -40.20
N GLN A 19 -21.52 -13.97 -40.62
CA GLN A 19 -22.64 -14.69 -40.01
C GLN A 19 -22.23 -15.34 -38.68
N ILE A 20 -21.07 -16.01 -38.63
CA ILE A 20 -20.51 -16.58 -37.39
C ILE A 20 -20.17 -15.47 -36.38
N LEU A 21 -19.67 -14.31 -36.84
CA LEU A 21 -19.47 -13.15 -35.98
C LEU A 21 -20.81 -12.58 -35.45
N ARG A 22 -21.87 -12.53 -36.27
CA ARG A 22 -23.21 -12.15 -35.76
C ARG A 22 -23.76 -13.16 -34.74
N GLU A 23 -23.49 -14.44 -34.89
CA GLU A 23 -23.91 -15.50 -33.95
C GLU A 23 -23.11 -15.51 -32.64
N LEU A 24 -21.79 -15.28 -32.69
CA LEU A 24 -20.92 -15.14 -31.51
C LEU A 24 -21.20 -13.86 -30.73
N TRP A 25 -21.51 -12.76 -31.42
CA TRP A 25 -21.46 -11.41 -30.84
C TRP A 25 -22.81 -10.67 -30.81
N GLY A 26 -23.88 -11.26 -31.36
CA GLY A 26 -25.26 -10.72 -31.35
C GLY A 26 -25.44 -9.42 -32.15
N PRO A 27 -26.69 -8.90 -32.27
CA PRO A 27 -26.99 -7.70 -33.07
C PRO A 27 -26.29 -6.41 -32.59
N ALA A 28 -25.76 -6.40 -31.36
CA ALA A 28 -24.97 -5.30 -30.82
C ALA A 28 -23.64 -5.09 -31.56
N SER A 29 -23.07 -6.12 -32.18
CA SER A 29 -21.79 -6.04 -32.91
C SER A 29 -21.91 -5.40 -34.28
N ALA A 30 -23.00 -5.63 -35.01
CA ALA A 30 -23.29 -4.94 -36.28
C ALA A 30 -23.49 -3.42 -36.10
N THR A 31 -23.80 -2.99 -34.86
CA THR A 31 -23.96 -1.58 -34.47
C THR A 31 -22.65 -0.98 -33.92
N LEU A 32 -21.58 -1.77 -33.75
CA LEU A 32 -20.27 -1.29 -33.31
C LEU A 32 -19.37 -0.88 -34.49
N ILE A 33 -19.72 -1.28 -35.71
CA ILE A 33 -19.04 -0.86 -36.95
C ILE A 33 -19.79 0.33 -37.62
N GLY A 34 -21.03 0.61 -37.21
CA GLY A 34 -21.81 1.77 -37.67
C GLY A 34 -22.37 2.57 -36.49
N VAL A 35 -21.92 3.81 -36.35
CA VAL A 35 -22.21 4.77 -35.27
C VAL A 35 -23.65 4.69 -34.69
N GLY A 36 -23.75 4.57 -33.35
CA GLY A 36 -24.68 5.41 -32.58
C GLY A 36 -25.69 4.74 -31.64
N ARG A 37 -25.36 4.71 -30.34
CA ARG A 37 -26.27 4.81 -29.17
C ARG A 37 -27.10 3.63 -28.60
N PRO A 38 -27.44 2.47 -29.23
CA PRO A 38 -28.48 1.61 -28.66
C PRO A 38 -27.87 0.50 -27.78
N ALA A 39 -26.64 0.07 -28.05
CA ALA A 39 -25.87 -0.84 -27.20
C ALA A 39 -25.45 -0.18 -25.86
N LEU A 40 -25.35 1.15 -25.85
CA LEU A 40 -25.04 1.97 -24.68
C LEU A 40 -26.21 2.10 -23.69
N ASP A 41 -27.45 2.05 -24.19
CA ASP A 41 -28.64 2.13 -23.33
C ASP A 41 -28.97 0.77 -22.70
N ALA A 42 -28.70 -0.34 -23.40
CA ALA A 42 -28.93 -1.71 -22.89
C ALA A 42 -27.96 -2.13 -21.77
N ALA A 43 -26.74 -1.59 -21.75
CA ALA A 43 -25.78 -1.85 -20.68
C ALA A 43 -26.04 -1.00 -19.40
N ARG A 44 -26.89 0.04 -19.49
CA ARG A 44 -27.14 1.00 -18.42
C ARG A 44 -28.38 0.72 -17.58
N ASP A 45 -29.36 -0.05 -18.07
CA ASP A 45 -30.66 -0.20 -17.39
C ASP A 45 -30.86 -1.49 -16.58
N GLY A 46 -29.92 -2.45 -16.64
CA GLY A 46 -30.00 -3.71 -15.88
C GLY A 46 -31.25 -4.56 -16.18
N SER A 47 -31.97 -4.31 -17.27
CA SER A 47 -33.17 -5.06 -17.61
C SER A 47 -32.83 -6.46 -18.15
N PRO A 48 -33.56 -7.52 -17.74
CA PRO A 48 -33.26 -8.90 -18.13
C PRO A 48 -33.81 -9.26 -19.54
N ARG A 49 -33.87 -8.30 -20.48
CA ARG A 49 -34.58 -8.51 -21.77
C ARG A 49 -33.74 -9.02 -22.93
N TYR A 50 -32.43 -9.25 -22.75
CA TYR A 50 -31.66 -10.05 -23.70
C TYR A 50 -31.10 -11.29 -23.01
N ARG A 51 -31.98 -12.28 -22.85
CA ARG A 51 -31.54 -13.67 -22.69
C ARG A 51 -30.79 -14.03 -23.98
N TRP A 52 -29.52 -14.40 -23.88
CA TRP A 52 -28.87 -15.12 -24.96
C TRP A 52 -29.52 -16.49 -25.00
N ASP A 53 -30.38 -16.71 -25.99
CA ASP A 53 -30.80 -18.04 -26.41
C ASP A 53 -29.77 -18.51 -27.45
N GLY A 54 -29.00 -19.57 -27.17
CA GLY A 54 -27.69 -19.87 -27.78
C GLY A 54 -27.59 -20.05 -29.31
N PRO A 55 -26.38 -20.07 -29.93
CA PRO A 55 -25.67 -21.36 -30.19
C PRO A 55 -24.14 -21.30 -30.52
N ALA A 56 -23.34 -20.32 -30.08
CA ALA A 56 -22.00 -20.11 -30.67
C ALA A 56 -21.01 -21.31 -30.61
N GLY A 57 -20.95 -22.04 -29.49
CA GLY A 57 -20.13 -23.26 -29.38
C GLY A 57 -20.66 -24.40 -30.27
N PRO A 58 -21.94 -24.78 -30.16
CA PRO A 58 -22.59 -25.77 -31.02
C PRO A 58 -22.54 -25.47 -32.52
N SER A 59 -22.69 -24.22 -32.95
CA SER A 59 -22.58 -23.81 -34.37
C SER A 59 -21.17 -24.01 -34.91
N LEU A 60 -20.13 -23.65 -34.13
CA LEU A 60 -18.74 -23.87 -34.53
C LEU A 60 -18.39 -25.36 -34.59
N LEU A 61 -18.93 -26.17 -33.67
CA LEU A 61 -18.78 -27.63 -33.71
C LEU A 61 -19.50 -28.26 -34.90
N ALA A 62 -20.67 -27.76 -35.28
CA ALA A 62 -21.45 -28.29 -36.41
C ALA A 62 -20.85 -27.92 -37.78
N GLY A 63 -20.11 -26.82 -37.87
CA GLY A 63 -19.51 -26.32 -39.11
C GLY A 63 -18.04 -26.67 -39.34
N ALA A 64 -17.39 -27.36 -38.39
CA ALA A 64 -15.98 -27.71 -38.45
C ALA A 64 -15.77 -29.23 -38.60
N ASP A 65 -14.71 -29.63 -39.29
CA ASP A 65 -14.40 -31.04 -39.55
C ASP A 65 -14.02 -31.83 -38.27
N SER A 66 -13.63 -31.13 -37.19
CA SER A 66 -13.36 -31.72 -35.88
C SER A 66 -13.53 -30.71 -34.73
N PRO A 67 -13.74 -31.15 -33.47
CA PRO A 67 -13.76 -30.26 -32.31
C PRO A 67 -12.49 -29.42 -32.12
N LEU A 68 -11.29 -29.95 -32.42
CA LEU A 68 -10.06 -29.15 -32.43
C LEU A 68 -10.04 -28.12 -33.56
N ALA A 69 -10.61 -28.44 -34.73
CA ALA A 69 -10.75 -27.48 -35.81
C ALA A 69 -11.69 -26.33 -35.42
N ALA A 70 -12.81 -26.64 -34.74
CA ALA A 70 -13.72 -25.64 -34.17
C ALA A 70 -13.03 -24.76 -33.11
N LEU A 71 -12.24 -25.36 -32.21
CA LEU A 71 -11.46 -24.64 -31.20
C LEU A 71 -10.41 -23.72 -31.84
N ARG A 72 -9.70 -24.18 -32.87
CA ARG A 72 -8.73 -23.37 -33.61
C ARG A 72 -9.39 -22.19 -34.31
N GLN A 73 -10.51 -22.44 -34.99
CA GLN A 73 -11.30 -21.39 -35.63
C GLN A 73 -11.79 -20.34 -34.62
N TRP A 74 -12.20 -20.78 -33.43
CA TRP A 74 -12.58 -19.87 -32.35
C TRP A 74 -11.40 -19.05 -31.81
N VAL A 75 -10.23 -19.68 -31.63
CA VAL A 75 -8.99 -19.00 -31.21
C VAL A 75 -8.58 -17.94 -32.23
N ASP A 76 -8.66 -18.23 -33.52
CA ASP A 76 -8.35 -17.26 -34.58
C ASP A 76 -9.31 -16.06 -34.56
N LEU A 77 -10.61 -16.31 -34.40
CA LEU A 77 -11.61 -15.26 -34.25
C LEU A 77 -11.38 -14.42 -32.99
N PHE A 78 -10.92 -15.03 -31.91
CA PHE A 78 -10.57 -14.34 -30.67
C PHE A 78 -9.30 -13.48 -30.82
N VAL A 79 -8.27 -13.96 -31.51
CA VAL A 79 -7.08 -13.17 -31.85
C VAL A 79 -7.45 -12.00 -32.75
N ASP A 80 -8.28 -12.22 -33.76
CA ASP A 80 -8.74 -11.17 -34.68
C ASP A 80 -9.52 -10.09 -33.91
N PHE A 81 -10.38 -10.49 -32.99
CA PHE A 81 -11.07 -9.60 -32.08
C PHE A 81 -10.09 -8.79 -31.22
N LEU A 82 -9.10 -9.43 -30.60
CA LEU A 82 -8.12 -8.75 -29.75
C LEU A 82 -7.27 -7.74 -30.54
N VAL A 83 -6.78 -8.11 -31.72
CA VAL A 83 -5.99 -7.22 -32.58
C VAL A 83 -6.83 -6.03 -33.06
N THR A 84 -8.11 -6.25 -33.37
CA THR A 84 -9.04 -5.19 -33.82
C THR A 84 -9.45 -4.26 -32.67
N LYS A 85 -9.62 -4.79 -31.45
CA LYS A 85 -9.99 -4.04 -30.24
C LYS A 85 -8.90 -3.05 -29.80
N HIS A 86 -7.62 -3.40 -29.89
CA HIS A 86 -6.52 -2.52 -29.46
C HIS A 86 -6.35 -1.31 -30.41
N GLY A 87 -6.61 -1.49 -31.71
CA GLY A 87 -6.66 -0.38 -32.67
C GLY A 87 -7.84 0.59 -32.41
N LEU A 88 -8.99 0.06 -31.98
CA LEU A 88 -10.18 0.85 -31.69
C LEU A 88 -10.06 1.66 -30.38
N ALA A 89 -9.43 1.09 -29.34
CA ALA A 89 -9.24 1.75 -28.04
C ALA A 89 -8.33 2.99 -28.13
N ASN A 90 -7.28 2.93 -28.96
CA ASN A 90 -6.41 4.08 -29.24
C ASN A 90 -7.10 5.16 -30.08
N ALA A 91 -7.99 4.77 -31.01
CA ALA A 91 -8.72 5.71 -31.86
C ALA A 91 -9.89 6.40 -31.12
N LEU A 92 -10.48 5.74 -30.12
CA LEU A 92 -11.68 6.22 -29.39
C LEU A 92 -11.38 6.99 -28.10
N GLN A 93 -10.12 7.11 -27.65
CA GLN A 93 -9.72 7.79 -26.40
C GLN A 93 -10.59 7.39 -25.19
N TRP A 94 -10.82 6.09 -24.99
CA TRP A 94 -11.67 5.61 -23.89
C TRP A 94 -10.94 5.53 -22.55
N ASP A 95 -11.65 5.86 -21.47
CA ASP A 95 -11.17 5.69 -20.10
C ASP A 95 -11.15 4.22 -19.66
N SER A 96 -10.43 3.92 -18.58
CA SER A 96 -10.22 2.55 -18.08
C SER A 96 -11.50 1.86 -17.62
N SER A 97 -12.51 2.62 -17.19
CA SER A 97 -13.76 2.07 -16.64
C SER A 97 -14.69 1.53 -17.73
N GLY A 98 -14.77 2.23 -18.87
CA GLY A 98 -15.46 1.76 -20.08
C GLY A 98 -14.78 0.52 -20.67
N PHE A 99 -13.45 0.45 -20.55
CA PHE A 99 -12.68 -0.72 -20.98
C PHE A 99 -12.93 -1.94 -20.08
N ASP A 100 -13.02 -1.76 -18.76
CA ASP A 100 -13.22 -2.83 -17.78
C ASP A 100 -14.63 -3.44 -17.83
N ALA A 101 -15.68 -2.63 -17.95
CA ALA A 101 -17.06 -3.12 -18.09
C ALA A 101 -17.24 -3.90 -19.40
N LEU A 102 -16.63 -3.41 -20.47
CA LEU A 102 -16.60 -4.11 -21.74
C LEU A 102 -15.76 -5.39 -21.65
N HIS A 103 -14.66 -5.39 -20.91
CA HIS A 103 -13.81 -6.57 -20.67
C HIS A 103 -14.55 -7.66 -19.89
N ALA A 104 -15.25 -7.31 -18.81
CA ALA A 104 -16.08 -8.23 -18.03
C ALA A 104 -17.23 -8.80 -18.87
N TYR A 105 -17.94 -7.94 -19.62
CA TYR A 105 -18.99 -8.36 -20.55
C TYR A 105 -18.50 -9.37 -21.60
N PHE A 106 -17.27 -9.20 -22.10
CA PHE A 106 -16.68 -10.14 -23.05
C PHE A 106 -16.27 -11.46 -22.39
N LEU A 107 -15.71 -11.44 -21.18
CA LEU A 107 -15.33 -12.67 -20.48
C LEU A 107 -16.55 -13.55 -20.14
N ASP A 108 -17.63 -12.94 -19.66
CA ASP A 108 -18.87 -13.66 -19.32
C ASP A 108 -19.49 -14.39 -20.54
N ARG A 109 -19.18 -13.94 -21.75
CA ARG A 109 -19.69 -14.53 -23.00
C ARG A 109 -18.72 -15.48 -23.68
N LEU A 110 -17.42 -15.18 -23.64
CA LEU A 110 -16.41 -15.91 -24.41
C LEU A 110 -15.85 -17.11 -23.65
N VAL A 111 -15.73 -17.00 -22.32
CA VAL A 111 -15.20 -18.10 -21.48
C VAL A 111 -16.06 -19.36 -21.57
N PRO A 112 -17.41 -19.29 -21.50
CA PRO A 112 -18.25 -20.49 -21.63
C PRO A 112 -18.13 -21.17 -23.01
N VAL A 113 -17.98 -20.40 -24.08
CA VAL A 113 -17.83 -20.94 -25.45
C VAL A 113 -16.48 -21.63 -25.61
N CYS A 114 -15.41 -21.01 -25.12
CA CYS A 114 -14.08 -21.61 -25.12
C CYS A 114 -14.03 -22.90 -24.28
N ALA A 115 -14.69 -22.90 -23.12
CA ALA A 115 -14.80 -24.09 -22.27
C ALA A 115 -15.50 -25.25 -22.99
N GLN A 116 -16.64 -24.99 -23.65
CA GLN A 116 -17.35 -26.01 -24.42
C GLN A 116 -16.52 -26.61 -25.56
N LEU A 117 -15.74 -25.78 -26.27
CA LEU A 117 -14.88 -26.25 -27.37
C LEU A 117 -13.66 -27.02 -26.85
N LEU A 118 -13.11 -26.62 -25.71
CA LEU A 118 -12.05 -27.36 -25.03
C LEU A 118 -12.54 -28.71 -24.54
N ASP A 119 -13.70 -28.75 -23.88
CA ASP A 119 -14.30 -29.99 -23.37
C ASP A 119 -14.61 -30.95 -24.54
N ALA A 120 -15.19 -30.45 -25.64
CA ALA A 120 -15.46 -31.26 -26.83
C ALA A 120 -14.17 -31.81 -27.49
N ALA A 121 -13.08 -31.04 -27.50
CA ALA A 121 -11.79 -31.50 -28.00
C ALA A 121 -11.11 -32.51 -27.06
N VAL A 122 -11.31 -32.40 -25.74
CA VAL A 122 -10.86 -33.39 -24.75
C VAL A 122 -11.66 -34.69 -24.90
N ASP A 123 -12.98 -34.60 -25.06
CA ASP A 123 -13.88 -35.74 -25.19
C ASP A 123 -13.64 -36.52 -26.50
N ALA A 124 -13.31 -35.82 -27.59
CA ALA A 124 -12.84 -36.43 -28.84
C ALA A 124 -11.42 -37.00 -28.74
N GLY A 125 -10.73 -36.75 -27.62
CA GLY A 125 -9.33 -37.13 -27.37
C GLY A 125 -8.32 -36.30 -28.16
N GLU A 126 -8.75 -35.29 -28.90
CA GLU A 126 -7.89 -34.49 -29.79
C GLU A 126 -6.87 -33.64 -29.00
N ILE A 127 -7.16 -33.34 -27.73
CA ILE A 127 -6.25 -32.65 -26.79
C ILE A 127 -6.22 -33.34 -25.42
N ARG A 128 -5.17 -33.09 -24.64
CA ARG A 128 -5.05 -33.59 -23.25
C ARG A 128 -5.90 -32.72 -22.29
N PRO A 129 -6.51 -33.32 -21.27
CA PRO A 129 -7.18 -32.57 -20.21
C PRO A 129 -6.16 -31.77 -19.39
N GLY A 130 -6.58 -30.64 -18.81
CA GLY A 130 -5.75 -29.81 -17.92
C GLY A 130 -5.56 -28.36 -18.36
N THR A 131 -6.22 -27.91 -19.43
CA THR A 131 -6.22 -26.50 -19.85
C THR A 131 -7.56 -25.86 -19.55
N HIS A 132 -7.56 -24.79 -18.74
CA HIS A 132 -8.77 -24.03 -18.45
C HIS A 132 -8.99 -22.93 -19.49
N ALA A 133 -10.24 -22.75 -19.93
CA ALA A 133 -10.63 -21.77 -20.94
C ALA A 133 -10.12 -20.35 -20.64
N TYR A 134 -10.26 -19.90 -19.39
CA TYR A 134 -9.78 -18.58 -18.97
C TYR A 134 -8.25 -18.45 -19.07
N GLU A 135 -7.50 -19.50 -18.72
CA GLU A 135 -6.04 -19.50 -18.80
C GLU A 135 -5.55 -19.47 -20.25
N LEU A 136 -6.19 -20.25 -21.13
CA LEU A 136 -5.93 -20.25 -22.56
C LEU A 136 -6.17 -18.85 -23.16
N MET A 137 -7.33 -18.26 -22.86
CA MET A 137 -7.70 -16.92 -23.33
C MET A 137 -6.75 -15.84 -22.80
N ARG A 138 -6.35 -15.92 -21.52
CA ARG A 138 -5.40 -15.00 -20.92
C ARG A 138 -4.00 -15.14 -21.53
N GLY A 139 -3.57 -16.37 -21.83
CA GLY A 139 -2.33 -16.65 -22.54
C GLY A 139 -2.31 -16.02 -23.94
N ILE A 140 -3.37 -16.21 -24.71
CA ILE A 140 -3.55 -15.60 -26.04
C ILE A 140 -3.57 -14.07 -25.93
N GLY A 141 -4.27 -13.52 -24.94
CA GLY A 141 -4.30 -12.09 -24.64
C GLY A 141 -2.92 -11.50 -24.42
N ASN A 142 -2.11 -12.12 -23.57
CA ASN A 142 -0.74 -11.69 -23.29
C ASN A 142 0.16 -11.76 -24.54
N LEU A 143 -0.04 -12.77 -25.39
CA LEU A 143 0.67 -12.87 -26.67
C LEU A 143 0.27 -11.77 -27.66
N CYS A 144 -0.90 -11.15 -27.53
CA CYS A 144 -1.34 -10.08 -28.43
C CYS A 144 -0.79 -8.68 -28.04
N ILE A 145 -0.36 -8.48 -26.79
CA ILE A 145 0.12 -7.18 -26.25
C ILE A 145 1.34 -6.64 -27.02
N GLY A 146 2.24 -7.52 -27.47
CA GLY A 146 3.49 -7.11 -28.15
C GLY A 146 3.28 -6.30 -29.44
N ARG A 147 2.10 -6.39 -30.06
CA ARG A 147 1.75 -5.66 -31.29
C ARG A 147 1.62 -4.16 -31.08
N ASP A 148 1.30 -3.72 -29.86
CA ASP A 148 1.17 -2.29 -29.52
C ASP A 148 2.52 -1.57 -29.53
N SER A 149 3.61 -2.32 -29.34
CA SER A 149 4.98 -1.79 -29.25
C SER A 149 5.83 -2.00 -30.53
N ASP A 150 5.50 -2.96 -31.38
CA ASP A 150 6.22 -3.22 -32.64
C ASP A 150 5.25 -3.69 -33.76
N PRO A 151 5.05 -2.91 -34.84
CA PRO A 151 4.18 -3.28 -35.96
C PRO A 151 4.61 -4.56 -36.71
N ARG A 152 5.87 -5.00 -36.54
CA ARG A 152 6.40 -6.23 -37.13
C ARG A 152 6.06 -7.48 -36.30
N TYR A 153 5.50 -7.29 -35.10
CA TYR A 153 5.06 -8.36 -34.21
C TYR A 153 3.71 -8.92 -34.69
N ASP A 154 3.73 -10.18 -35.15
CA ASP A 154 2.54 -10.88 -35.63
C ASP A 154 2.04 -11.91 -34.61
N PRO A 155 1.05 -11.55 -33.77
CA PRO A 155 0.54 -12.45 -32.74
C PRO A 155 -0.13 -13.70 -33.33
N ARG A 156 -0.65 -13.63 -34.57
CA ARG A 156 -1.25 -14.79 -35.24
C ARG A 156 -0.22 -15.90 -35.44
N ARG A 157 0.99 -15.57 -35.89
CA ARG A 157 2.08 -16.54 -36.10
C ARG A 157 2.55 -17.21 -34.80
N LEU A 158 2.51 -16.49 -33.67
CA LEU A 158 2.91 -17.02 -32.36
C LEU A 158 1.86 -17.96 -31.77
N VAL A 159 0.58 -17.60 -31.89
CA VAL A 159 -0.54 -18.44 -31.45
C VAL A 159 -0.64 -19.69 -32.33
N GLU A 160 -0.44 -19.58 -33.65
CA GLU A 160 -0.44 -20.73 -34.58
C GLU A 160 0.73 -21.70 -34.31
N ARG A 161 1.92 -21.20 -33.97
CA ARG A 161 3.05 -22.07 -33.58
C ARG A 161 2.79 -22.78 -32.26
N SER A 162 2.20 -22.09 -31.29
CA SER A 162 1.90 -22.65 -29.97
C SER A 162 0.77 -23.70 -30.02
N SER A 163 -0.15 -23.61 -30.99
CA SER A 163 -1.26 -24.55 -31.15
C SER A 163 -0.94 -25.79 -31.99
N ARG A 164 0.20 -25.81 -32.70
CA ARG A 164 0.71 -27.01 -33.40
C ARG A 164 1.37 -28.02 -32.45
N ASP A 165 2.03 -27.55 -31.38
CA ASP A 165 2.62 -28.41 -30.34
C ASP A 165 1.58 -29.21 -29.54
N TYR A 166 0.30 -28.83 -29.58
CA TYR A 166 -0.78 -29.55 -28.92
C TYR A 166 -1.27 -30.79 -29.67
N SER A 167 -0.97 -30.92 -30.97
CA SER A 167 -1.52 -31.97 -31.84
C SER A 167 -0.58 -33.15 -32.11
N ASP A 168 0.68 -33.10 -31.67
CA ASP A 168 1.63 -34.19 -31.93
C ASP A 168 1.52 -35.33 -30.90
N ARG A 169 0.84 -36.41 -31.30
CA ARG A 169 0.70 -37.65 -30.52
C ARG A 169 1.89 -38.61 -30.68
N SER A 170 2.93 -38.28 -31.45
CA SER A 170 3.91 -39.27 -31.92
C SER A 170 5.31 -39.21 -31.31
N HIS A 171 5.56 -38.39 -30.28
CA HIS A 171 6.87 -38.40 -29.60
C HIS A 171 6.89 -39.35 -28.38
N PRO A 172 7.62 -40.49 -28.42
CA PRO A 172 7.51 -41.53 -27.39
C PRO A 172 8.40 -41.34 -26.15
N ASP A 173 9.01 -40.18 -25.93
CA ASP A 173 10.06 -40.06 -24.90
C ASP A 173 10.12 -38.67 -24.24
N VAL A 174 9.01 -38.24 -23.61
CA VAL A 174 9.02 -37.08 -22.70
C VAL A 174 8.41 -37.49 -21.36
N ASP A 175 9.26 -38.13 -20.58
CA ASP A 175 9.08 -38.38 -19.15
C ASP A 175 9.23 -37.04 -18.38
N ASP A 176 8.12 -36.58 -17.80
CA ASP A 176 8.01 -35.77 -16.59
C ASP A 176 8.81 -34.45 -16.41
N ARG A 177 9.26 -33.74 -17.46
CA ARG A 177 9.78 -32.35 -17.32
C ARG A 177 9.49 -31.45 -18.54
N ARG A 178 8.71 -30.38 -18.29
CA ARG A 178 8.60 -29.12 -19.07
C ARG A 178 7.86 -29.18 -20.42
N ILE A 179 6.56 -28.89 -20.41
CA ILE A 179 5.93 -28.07 -21.47
C ILE A 179 5.36 -26.84 -20.77
N ARG A 180 6.25 -25.86 -20.55
CA ARG A 180 5.89 -24.51 -20.14
C ARG A 180 5.59 -23.73 -21.42
N ILE A 181 4.43 -23.09 -21.49
CA ILE A 181 4.28 -21.85 -22.24
C ILE A 181 5.48 -20.97 -21.85
N VAL A 182 6.32 -20.61 -22.83
CA VAL A 182 7.61 -19.96 -22.61
C VAL A 182 7.41 -18.60 -21.94
N PHE A 183 7.44 -18.59 -20.60
CA PHE A 183 7.94 -17.47 -19.81
C PHE A 183 9.45 -17.65 -19.70
N ALA A 184 10.21 -16.89 -20.48
CA ALA A 184 11.66 -16.83 -20.41
C ALA A 184 12.12 -15.38 -20.25
N LEU A 185 12.04 -14.87 -19.02
CA LEU A 185 13.00 -13.88 -18.51
C LEU A 185 13.54 -14.39 -17.17
N ARG A 186 14.60 -15.20 -17.31
CA ARG A 186 15.79 -15.33 -16.44
C ARG A 186 15.59 -15.46 -14.91
N TRP A 187 15.59 -16.70 -14.44
CA TRP A 187 16.01 -17.07 -13.08
C TRP A 187 16.99 -18.25 -13.20
N ASP A 188 18.29 -17.99 -13.06
CA ASP A 188 19.29 -19.04 -12.87
C ASP A 188 20.28 -18.60 -11.79
N GLY A 189 20.28 -19.37 -10.70
CA GLY A 189 21.16 -19.23 -9.55
C GLY A 189 21.08 -20.49 -8.70
N CYS A 190 22.03 -21.39 -8.93
CA CYS A 190 22.46 -22.49 -8.08
C CYS A 190 21.49 -23.69 -7.88
N ARG A 191 21.90 -24.87 -8.38
CA ARG A 191 21.97 -26.10 -7.58
C ARG A 191 22.88 -27.15 -8.21
N GLY A 192 23.82 -27.63 -7.39
CA GLY A 192 24.74 -28.75 -7.63
C GLY A 192 24.07 -30.13 -7.53
N PRO A 193 24.86 -31.23 -7.56
CA PRO A 193 24.55 -32.35 -8.43
C PRO A 193 23.81 -33.55 -7.81
N ARG A 194 23.18 -34.27 -8.75
CA ARG A 194 22.40 -35.50 -8.73
C ARG A 194 23.01 -36.68 -7.96
N GLU A 195 22.12 -37.42 -7.28
CA GLU A 195 22.30 -38.85 -7.01
C GLU A 195 21.14 -39.64 -7.63
N ARG A 196 21.47 -40.74 -8.33
CA ARG A 196 20.54 -41.57 -9.12
C ARG A 196 19.99 -42.70 -8.25
N GLN A 197 18.72 -43.05 -8.42
CA GLN A 197 18.18 -44.36 -8.06
C GLN A 197 17.54 -45.01 -9.28
N HIS A 198 17.78 -46.32 -9.44
CA HIS A 198 16.99 -47.23 -10.27
C HIS A 198 16.25 -48.24 -9.35
N PRO A 199 15.15 -48.86 -9.84
CA PRO A 199 14.08 -49.41 -9.00
C PRO A 199 14.00 -50.95 -9.03
N ALA A 200 13.15 -51.53 -8.16
CA ALA A 200 12.01 -52.41 -8.54
C ALA A 200 11.56 -53.43 -7.46
N ARG A 201 10.21 -53.59 -7.37
CA ARG A 201 9.40 -54.81 -7.10
C ARG A 201 9.29 -55.42 -5.69
N GLY A 202 8.02 -55.56 -5.24
CA GLY A 202 7.48 -56.88 -4.85
C GLY A 202 6.66 -57.01 -3.55
N MET A 203 5.38 -57.42 -3.70
CA MET A 203 4.55 -58.30 -2.84
C MET A 203 3.89 -57.83 -1.51
N ARG A 204 2.55 -57.63 -1.60
CA ARG A 204 1.42 -58.40 -1.01
C ARG A 204 1.31 -58.71 0.52
N GLN A 205 0.06 -58.51 0.99
CA GLN A 205 -0.72 -59.10 2.11
C GLN A 205 -0.56 -58.50 3.53
N VAL A 206 -1.54 -58.37 4.44
CA VAL A 206 -3.03 -58.38 4.51
C VAL A 206 -3.43 -58.15 6.01
N PHE A 207 -4.63 -57.59 6.26
CA PHE A 207 -5.47 -57.57 7.51
C PHE A 207 -5.30 -56.53 8.65
N HIS A 208 -6.44 -55.83 8.88
CA HIS A 208 -6.89 -55.08 10.06
C HIS A 208 -6.91 -55.91 11.37
N CYS A 209 -6.63 -55.31 12.54
CA CYS A 209 -7.65 -54.70 13.43
C CYS A 209 -7.11 -54.41 14.86
N TRP A 210 -7.74 -53.41 15.50
CA TRP A 210 -7.94 -53.19 16.94
C TRP A 210 -7.09 -52.18 17.75
N ARG A 211 -7.84 -51.49 18.62
CA ARG A 211 -7.56 -50.28 19.43
C ARG A 211 -6.65 -50.53 20.63
N ALA A 212 -5.89 -49.50 21.04
CA ALA A 212 -5.72 -49.15 22.45
C ALA A 212 -5.29 -47.67 22.63
N ARG A 213 -5.96 -46.98 23.58
CA ARG A 213 -5.64 -45.64 24.09
C ARG A 213 -4.59 -45.73 25.20
N ARG A 214 -3.92 -44.59 25.47
CA ARG A 214 -2.92 -44.26 26.54
C ARG A 214 -1.47 -44.45 26.03
N THR A 215 -0.52 -43.52 26.17
CA THR A 215 -0.37 -42.40 27.11
C THR A 215 0.65 -41.40 26.56
N VAL A 216 0.39 -40.13 26.88
CA VAL A 216 1.24 -38.92 26.94
C VAL A 216 2.77 -39.14 27.04
N ARG A 217 3.50 -38.25 26.35
CA ARG A 217 4.97 -38.04 26.25
C ARG A 217 5.66 -38.81 25.13
N LEU A 218 5.91 -38.08 24.04
CA LEU A 218 7.12 -38.06 23.20
C LEU A 218 6.73 -37.46 21.84
N HIS A 219 6.59 -36.15 21.76
CA HIS A 219 6.57 -35.39 20.48
C HIS A 219 7.36 -34.08 20.66
N THR A 220 8.47 -34.15 21.38
CA THR A 220 9.44 -33.05 21.54
C THR A 220 10.67 -33.24 20.64
N ALA A 221 10.62 -34.19 19.70
CA ALA A 221 11.76 -34.54 18.86
C ALA A 221 11.30 -34.92 17.44
N ALA A 222 10.46 -34.06 16.83
CA ALA A 222 10.26 -34.00 15.39
C ALA A 222 9.65 -32.64 14.97
N MET A 223 10.00 -31.56 15.67
CA MET A 223 9.99 -30.25 15.03
C MET A 223 11.35 -30.15 14.34
N ALA A 224 11.37 -30.41 13.03
CA ALA A 224 12.46 -29.97 12.20
C ALA A 224 12.80 -28.54 12.59
N ALA A 225 14.08 -28.25 12.80
CA ALA A 225 14.59 -26.94 13.17
C ALA A 225 13.98 -25.86 12.25
N SER A 226 12.88 -25.26 12.71
CA SER A 226 12.32 -24.06 12.13
C SER A 226 13.29 -22.97 12.52
N GLU A 227 14.04 -22.42 11.56
CA GLU A 227 14.85 -21.22 11.81
C GLU A 227 13.95 -20.20 12.50
N SER A 228 14.24 -19.91 13.76
CA SER A 228 13.32 -19.16 14.63
C SER A 228 12.94 -17.82 14.00
N LEU A 229 11.66 -17.59 13.75
CA LEU A 229 11.19 -16.33 13.20
C LEU A 229 11.33 -15.24 14.27
N ASP A 230 12.01 -14.13 13.96
CA ASP A 230 12.15 -13.05 14.94
C ASP A 230 10.86 -12.23 15.03
N VAL A 231 10.29 -11.85 13.87
CA VAL A 231 9.08 -11.02 13.82
C VAL A 231 8.07 -11.54 12.78
N LEU A 232 6.81 -11.69 13.19
CA LEU A 232 5.68 -11.84 12.27
C LEU A 232 4.93 -10.50 12.16
N VAL A 233 4.91 -9.93 10.96
CA VAL A 233 4.13 -8.72 10.63
C VAL A 233 2.79 -9.15 10.03
N VAL A 234 1.70 -8.73 10.66
CA VAL A 234 0.33 -9.10 10.26
C VAL A 234 -0.35 -7.89 9.63
N GLY A 235 -0.60 -7.95 8.32
CA GLY A 235 -1.14 -6.84 7.51
C GLY A 235 -0.04 -6.11 6.73
N ALA A 236 -0.23 -6.02 5.42
CA ALA A 236 0.66 -5.38 4.45
C ALA A 236 0.07 -4.09 3.85
N GLY A 237 -0.62 -3.32 4.69
CA GLY A 237 -0.87 -1.90 4.42
C GLY A 237 0.40 -1.06 4.58
N PRO A 238 0.31 0.29 4.45
CA PRO A 238 1.47 1.17 4.47
C PRO A 238 2.32 1.04 5.75
N THR A 239 1.67 0.85 6.90
CA THR A 239 2.34 0.62 8.19
C THR A 239 3.17 -0.65 8.20
N GLY A 240 2.58 -1.79 7.78
CA GLY A 240 3.26 -3.08 7.77
C GLY A 240 4.40 -3.15 6.76
N LEU A 241 4.20 -2.55 5.57
CA LEU A 241 5.25 -2.44 4.55
C LEU A 241 6.42 -1.56 5.02
N ALA A 242 6.14 -0.43 5.69
CA ALA A 242 7.20 0.41 6.27
C ALA A 242 7.95 -0.31 7.41
N LEU A 243 7.25 -1.08 8.24
CA LEU A 243 7.87 -1.91 9.28
C LEU A 243 8.80 -2.96 8.66
N ALA A 244 8.32 -3.68 7.64
CA ALA A 244 9.12 -4.66 6.91
C ALA A 244 10.37 -4.04 6.28
N ALA A 245 10.25 -2.84 5.70
CA ALA A 245 11.40 -2.13 5.11
C ALA A 245 12.47 -1.83 6.16
N GLN A 246 12.07 -1.35 7.35
CA GLN A 246 13.01 -1.09 8.44
C GLN A 246 13.58 -2.38 9.04
N LEU A 247 12.76 -3.40 9.32
CA LEU A 247 13.24 -4.70 9.83
C LEU A 247 14.29 -5.31 8.90
N ARG A 248 14.07 -5.20 7.59
CA ARG A 248 15.01 -5.63 6.57
C ARG A 248 16.30 -4.83 6.60
N ALA A 249 16.23 -3.49 6.64
CA ALA A 249 17.40 -2.62 6.69
C ALA A 249 18.29 -2.89 7.91
N TYR A 250 17.70 -3.39 9.00
CA TYR A 250 18.42 -3.81 10.20
C TYR A 250 18.77 -5.30 10.23
N GLY A 251 18.38 -6.11 9.23
CA GLY A 251 18.74 -7.53 9.17
C GLY A 251 17.98 -8.45 10.14
N ALA A 252 16.76 -8.08 10.57
CA ALA A 252 15.91 -8.99 11.34
C ALA A 252 15.29 -10.07 10.44
N ARG A 253 15.07 -11.28 10.96
CA ARG A 253 14.34 -12.34 10.23
C ARG A 253 12.85 -12.18 10.45
N PHE A 254 12.10 -11.88 9.39
CA PHE A 254 10.67 -11.63 9.50
C PHE A 254 9.88 -12.22 8.34
N ARG A 255 8.58 -12.39 8.58
CA ARG A 255 7.54 -12.67 7.58
C ARG A 255 6.52 -11.56 7.63
N ILE A 256 5.94 -11.24 6.48
CA ILE A 256 4.83 -10.28 6.37
C ILE A 256 3.69 -10.94 5.61
N ILE A 257 2.56 -11.07 6.30
CA ILE A 257 1.37 -11.74 5.78
C ILE A 257 0.24 -10.72 5.57
N ASP A 258 -0.61 -10.95 4.58
CA ASP A 258 -1.84 -10.19 4.38
C ASP A 258 -2.96 -11.10 3.88
N ARG A 259 -4.14 -10.96 4.47
CA ARG A 259 -5.33 -11.72 4.06
C ARG A 259 -5.84 -11.33 2.66
N HIS A 260 -5.54 -10.12 2.20
CA HIS A 260 -5.97 -9.59 0.92
C HIS A 260 -5.00 -10.00 -0.20
N LEU A 261 -5.57 -10.35 -1.36
CA LEU A 261 -4.81 -10.80 -2.53
C LEU A 261 -4.09 -9.68 -3.28
N ASP A 262 -4.51 -8.44 -3.06
CA ASP A 262 -3.97 -7.25 -3.70
C ASP A 262 -4.04 -6.07 -2.72
N ARG A 263 -3.34 -5.00 -3.05
CA ARG A 263 -3.38 -3.72 -2.32
C ARG A 263 -4.80 -3.13 -2.30
N ALA A 264 -5.06 -2.30 -1.30
CA ALA A 264 -6.33 -1.58 -1.24
C ALA A 264 -6.41 -0.55 -2.39
N ARG A 265 -7.37 -0.71 -3.29
CA ARG A 265 -7.66 0.27 -4.37
C ARG A 265 -8.45 1.47 -3.84
N GLU A 266 -9.33 1.22 -2.89
CA GLU A 266 -10.20 2.19 -2.23
C GLU A 266 -9.46 2.89 -1.09
N SER A 267 -8.63 3.87 -1.43
CA SER A 267 -7.82 4.56 -0.44
C SER A 267 -8.58 5.70 0.25
N ARG A 268 -8.41 5.83 1.57
CA ARG A 268 -8.89 6.99 2.36
C ARG A 268 -7.80 8.04 2.60
N ALA A 269 -6.54 7.71 2.35
CA ALA A 269 -5.39 8.57 2.55
C ALA A 269 -4.88 9.17 1.23
N LEU A 270 -4.39 10.40 1.29
CA LEU A 270 -4.06 11.20 0.11
C LEU A 270 -2.78 12.02 0.21
N ALA A 271 -2.21 12.14 1.40
CA ALA A 271 -1.06 13.02 1.61
C ALA A 271 -0.03 12.37 2.53
N ILE A 272 1.23 12.47 2.14
CA ILE A 272 2.40 12.12 2.93
C ILE A 272 3.00 13.40 3.51
N GLN A 273 3.24 13.39 4.81
CA GLN A 273 3.77 14.53 5.54
C GLN A 273 5.31 14.57 5.49
N PRO A 274 5.93 15.77 5.62
CA PRO A 274 7.37 15.93 5.71
C PRO A 274 8.04 14.95 6.67
N ARG A 275 7.51 14.78 7.89
CA ARG A 275 8.10 13.88 8.88
C ARG A 275 8.18 12.43 8.39
N THR A 276 7.17 11.97 7.65
CA THR A 276 7.12 10.63 7.08
C THR A 276 8.12 10.47 5.94
N LEU A 277 8.25 11.47 5.06
CA LEU A 277 9.25 11.47 3.98
C LEU A 277 10.67 11.41 4.54
N GLU A 278 10.97 12.18 5.58
CA GLU A 278 12.26 12.15 6.28
C GLU A 278 12.53 10.81 6.94
N ALA A 279 11.51 10.22 7.57
CA ALA A 279 11.65 8.94 8.24
C ALA A 279 11.86 7.78 7.24
N LEU A 280 11.29 7.89 6.03
CA LEU A 280 11.43 6.90 4.96
C LEU A 280 12.69 7.09 4.11
N ALA A 281 13.30 8.28 4.10
CA ALA A 281 14.46 8.61 3.27
C ALA A 281 15.66 7.65 3.47
N PRO A 282 16.01 7.23 4.70
CA PRO A 282 17.03 6.20 4.95
C PRO A 282 16.84 4.88 4.19
N TYR A 283 15.60 4.55 3.81
CA TYR A 283 15.26 3.29 3.13
C TYR A 283 15.12 3.46 1.61
N GLY A 284 15.46 4.62 1.06
CA GLY A 284 15.58 4.81 -0.39
C GLY A 284 14.26 4.86 -1.17
N VAL A 285 13.11 4.93 -0.50
CA VAL A 285 11.79 4.98 -1.17
C VAL A 285 11.28 6.40 -1.40
N THR A 286 11.83 7.39 -0.69
CA THR A 286 11.28 8.75 -0.67
C THR A 286 11.36 9.45 -2.02
N ASP A 287 12.44 9.29 -2.77
CA ASP A 287 12.61 9.93 -4.08
C ASP A 287 11.56 9.43 -5.09
N GLU A 288 11.27 8.13 -5.06
CA GLU A 288 10.23 7.54 -5.91
C GLU A 288 8.82 7.99 -5.48
N LEU A 289 8.54 8.07 -4.18
CA LEU A 289 7.29 8.63 -3.67
C LEU A 289 7.11 10.07 -4.18
N VAL A 290 8.15 10.90 -4.07
CA VAL A 290 8.12 12.30 -4.52
C VAL A 290 7.94 12.39 -6.04
N ALA A 291 8.59 11.51 -6.82
CA ALA A 291 8.47 11.48 -8.27
C ALA A 291 7.07 11.10 -8.75
N ARG A 292 6.37 10.21 -8.02
CA ARG A 292 5.00 9.78 -8.35
C ARG A 292 3.93 10.72 -7.80
N GLY A 293 4.24 11.48 -6.75
CA GLY A 293 3.29 12.38 -6.09
C GLY A 293 3.35 13.82 -6.59
N ASN A 294 2.45 14.65 -6.05
CA ASN A 294 2.42 16.09 -6.34
C ASN A 294 2.81 16.90 -5.09
N PRO A 295 4.03 17.48 -5.04
CA PRO A 295 4.48 18.31 -3.92
C PRO A 295 3.99 19.77 -3.98
N ALA A 296 3.32 20.18 -5.07
CA ALA A 296 3.00 21.59 -5.37
C ALA A 296 1.51 21.95 -5.26
N VAL A 297 0.69 21.10 -4.64
CA VAL A 297 -0.78 21.25 -4.51
C VAL A 297 -1.22 22.44 -3.64
N GLN A 298 -1.57 23.56 -4.26
CA GLN A 298 -2.00 24.74 -3.50
C GLN A 298 -3.33 24.51 -2.80
N LEU A 299 -3.61 25.19 -1.68
CA LEU A 299 -4.93 25.12 -1.03
C LEU A 299 -5.79 26.34 -1.37
N ARG A 300 -6.98 26.09 -1.91
CA ARG A 300 -8.04 27.07 -2.13
C ARG A 300 -9.12 26.87 -1.07
N MET A 301 -9.21 27.80 -0.12
CA MET A 301 -10.31 27.83 0.83
C MET A 301 -11.45 28.69 0.29
N HIS A 302 -12.61 28.07 0.08
CA HIS A 302 -13.81 28.72 -0.45
C HIS A 302 -14.77 29.03 0.69
N PHE A 303 -15.08 30.32 0.82
CA PHE A 303 -16.08 30.85 1.73
C PHE A 303 -17.18 31.55 0.92
N PRO A 304 -18.37 31.80 1.51
CA PRO A 304 -19.43 32.54 0.82
C PRO A 304 -18.92 33.88 0.28
N GLY A 305 -18.92 34.04 -1.05
CA GLY A 305 -18.48 35.25 -1.76
C GLY A 305 -16.96 35.52 -1.78
N ARG A 306 -16.11 34.61 -1.28
CA ARG A 306 -14.64 34.82 -1.25
C ARG A 306 -13.86 33.52 -1.29
N THR A 307 -12.83 33.47 -2.13
CA THR A 307 -11.82 32.40 -2.12
C THR A 307 -10.50 32.94 -1.58
N VAL A 308 -9.91 32.23 -0.63
CA VAL A 308 -8.61 32.55 -0.03
C VAL A 308 -7.60 31.51 -0.50
N ARG A 309 -6.54 31.98 -1.17
CA ARG A 309 -5.39 31.15 -1.54
C ARG A 309 -4.46 31.03 -0.35
N LEU A 310 -4.21 29.80 0.09
CA LEU A 310 -3.24 29.51 1.14
C LEU A 310 -2.00 28.85 0.52
N PRO A 311 -0.83 29.51 0.57
CA PRO A 311 0.42 28.85 0.24
C PRO A 311 0.70 27.82 1.34
N LEU A 312 0.42 26.55 1.05
CA LEU A 312 0.70 25.45 1.96
C LEU A 312 2.19 25.11 2.05
N PHE A 313 3.04 25.57 1.11
CA PHE A 313 4.41 25.02 0.92
C PHE A 313 5.53 26.05 0.78
N ASP A 314 5.29 27.31 1.17
CA ASP A 314 6.36 28.31 1.28
C ASP A 314 6.26 29.00 2.63
N ILE A 315 6.68 28.27 3.65
CA ILE A 315 6.35 28.55 5.04
C ILE A 315 7.58 29.01 5.83
N GLY A 316 8.75 29.02 5.20
CA GLY A 316 10.02 29.38 5.82
C GLY A 316 10.52 28.33 6.81
N VAL A 317 10.13 27.07 6.63
CA VAL A 317 10.66 25.94 7.41
C VAL A 317 11.84 25.37 6.62
N ALA A 318 13.04 25.72 7.05
CA ALA A 318 14.31 25.37 6.38
C ALA A 318 15.06 24.22 7.06
N ASP A 319 14.46 23.57 8.06
CA ASP A 319 15.04 22.46 8.82
C ASP A 319 14.51 21.08 8.41
N THR A 320 14.03 21.00 7.17
CA THR A 320 13.59 19.77 6.49
C THR A 320 13.93 19.84 5.01
N PRO A 321 14.42 18.74 4.40
CA PRO A 321 14.60 18.66 2.96
C PRO A 321 13.27 18.53 2.19
N TYR A 322 12.15 18.25 2.88
CA TYR A 322 10.83 18.07 2.29
C TYR A 322 9.84 19.13 2.80
N PRO A 323 9.99 20.43 2.48
CA PRO A 323 9.14 21.51 3.00
C PRO A 323 7.73 21.56 2.37
N PHE A 324 7.13 20.40 2.07
CA PHE A 324 5.85 20.26 1.38
C PHE A 324 5.05 19.06 1.87
N LEU A 325 3.72 19.10 1.71
CA LEU A 325 2.88 17.90 1.82
C LEU A 325 2.84 17.25 0.44
N LEU A 326 3.21 15.99 0.35
CA LEU A 326 3.21 15.26 -0.91
C LEU A 326 1.83 14.62 -1.11
N PHE A 327 1.09 15.03 -2.13
CA PHE A 327 -0.17 14.39 -2.49
C PHE A 327 0.10 13.13 -3.30
N LEU A 328 -0.19 11.98 -2.71
CA LEU A 328 0.00 10.66 -3.29
C LEU A 328 -1.02 9.70 -2.67
N SER A 329 -1.60 8.84 -3.51
CA SER A 329 -2.57 7.86 -3.02
C SER A 329 -1.89 6.81 -2.12
N GLN A 330 -2.65 6.21 -1.20
CA GLN A 330 -2.14 5.10 -0.42
C GLN A 330 -1.75 3.91 -1.30
N ALA A 331 -2.51 3.64 -2.37
CA ALA A 331 -2.23 2.52 -3.28
C ALA A 331 -0.86 2.67 -3.97
N GLU A 332 -0.50 3.90 -4.37
CA GLU A 332 0.83 4.19 -4.90
C GLU A 332 1.90 4.12 -3.81
N THR A 333 1.60 4.58 -2.59
CA THR A 333 2.52 4.44 -1.44
C THR A 333 2.82 2.97 -1.13
N GLU A 334 1.79 2.12 -1.08
CA GLU A 334 1.90 0.67 -0.93
C GLU A 334 2.63 0.04 -2.11
N SER A 335 2.42 0.56 -3.33
CA SER A 335 3.15 0.11 -4.52
C SER A 335 4.65 0.32 -4.38
N VAL A 336 5.07 1.54 -4.03
CA VAL A 336 6.50 1.87 -3.90
C VAL A 336 7.16 1.05 -2.80
N LEU A 337 6.54 0.97 -1.61
CA LEU A 337 7.06 0.18 -0.50
C LEU A 337 7.10 -1.33 -0.83
N GLY A 338 6.06 -1.84 -1.49
CA GLY A 338 5.98 -3.23 -1.91
C GLY A 338 7.02 -3.59 -2.96
N SER A 339 7.21 -2.73 -3.97
CA SER A 339 8.26 -2.88 -4.98
C SER A 339 9.66 -2.87 -4.36
N HIS A 340 9.93 -1.92 -3.47
CA HIS A 340 11.20 -1.84 -2.74
C HIS A 340 11.52 -3.13 -1.96
N LEU A 341 10.53 -3.69 -1.26
CA LEU A 341 10.69 -4.97 -0.56
C LEU A 341 10.94 -6.12 -1.53
N ALA A 342 10.19 -6.19 -2.62
CA ALA A 342 10.29 -7.25 -3.62
C ALA A 342 11.64 -7.24 -4.36
N GLU A 343 12.15 -6.07 -4.73
CA GLU A 343 13.48 -5.89 -5.33
C GLU A 343 14.59 -6.36 -4.40
N ALA A 344 14.37 -6.22 -3.10
CA ALA A 344 15.27 -6.72 -2.09
C ALA A 344 15.04 -8.23 -1.79
N GLY A 345 14.05 -8.88 -2.38
CA GLY A 345 13.76 -10.31 -2.19
C GLY A 345 12.89 -10.62 -0.97
N THR A 346 12.18 -9.62 -0.42
CA THR A 346 11.13 -9.82 0.57
C THR A 346 9.78 -9.78 -0.13
N THR A 347 9.09 -10.92 -0.18
CA THR A 347 7.75 -11.03 -0.77
C THR A 347 6.69 -10.96 0.31
N VAL A 348 5.62 -10.21 0.05
CA VAL A 348 4.42 -10.23 0.89
C VAL A 348 3.63 -11.52 0.64
N GLU A 349 3.36 -12.26 1.71
CA GLU A 349 2.54 -13.47 1.67
C GLU A 349 1.06 -13.09 1.64
N ARG A 350 0.55 -12.85 0.43
CA ARG A 350 -0.84 -12.45 0.18
C ARG A 350 -1.77 -13.64 0.18
N GLY A 351 -3.00 -13.44 0.67
CA GLY A 351 -3.98 -14.51 0.86
C GLY A 351 -3.70 -15.40 2.08
N THR A 352 -2.90 -14.90 3.03
CA THR A 352 -2.53 -15.60 4.27
C THR A 352 -3.00 -14.75 5.44
N GLU A 353 -3.90 -15.28 6.25
CA GLU A 353 -4.46 -14.58 7.41
C GLU A 353 -4.00 -15.21 8.73
N LEU A 354 -3.83 -14.38 9.76
CA LEU A 354 -3.65 -14.86 11.12
C LEU A 354 -5.01 -15.33 11.66
N ALA A 355 -5.15 -16.62 11.90
CA ALA A 355 -6.36 -17.22 12.45
C ALA A 355 -6.32 -17.26 13.98
N GLU A 356 -5.17 -17.61 14.57
CA GLU A 356 -4.99 -17.71 16.02
C GLU A 356 -3.60 -17.26 16.46
N LEU A 357 -3.51 -16.70 17.65
CA LEU A 357 -2.32 -16.18 18.27
C LEU A 357 -2.37 -16.47 19.78
N THR A 358 -1.35 -17.17 20.26
CA THR A 358 -1.20 -17.53 21.67
C THR A 358 0.19 -17.14 22.13
N ALA A 359 0.25 -16.27 23.14
CA ALA A 359 1.52 -15.93 23.77
C ALA A 359 2.01 -17.09 24.64
N GLU A 360 3.23 -17.54 24.39
CA GLU A 360 3.96 -18.49 25.22
C GLU A 360 5.13 -17.76 25.92
N ASP A 361 5.86 -18.42 26.82
CA ASP A 361 6.89 -17.76 27.65
C ASP A 361 7.98 -17.07 26.80
N ALA A 362 8.50 -17.76 25.79
CA ALA A 362 9.63 -17.29 24.97
C ALA A 362 9.22 -16.81 23.57
N LEU A 363 8.10 -17.30 23.04
CA LEU A 363 7.65 -17.10 21.66
C LEU A 363 6.14 -16.83 21.64
N VAL A 364 5.64 -16.46 20.47
CA VAL A 364 4.22 -16.35 20.18
C VAL A 364 3.89 -17.41 19.13
N ALA A 365 3.04 -18.37 19.51
CA ALA A 365 2.53 -19.37 18.59
C ALA A 365 1.41 -18.76 17.74
N CYS A 366 1.55 -18.86 16.42
CA CYS A 366 0.65 -18.29 15.43
C CYS A 366 0.13 -19.40 14.53
N ARG A 367 -1.18 -19.39 14.31
CA ARG A 367 -1.84 -20.24 13.30
C ARG A 367 -2.21 -19.36 12.12
N LEU A 368 -1.60 -19.63 10.98
CA LEU A 368 -1.86 -18.94 9.73
C LEU A 368 -2.83 -19.79 8.91
N ARG A 369 -3.80 -19.16 8.25
CA ARG A 369 -4.70 -19.80 7.31
C ARG A 369 -4.46 -19.24 5.92
N HIS A 370 -4.17 -20.13 4.99
CA HIS A 370 -3.98 -19.81 3.57
C HIS A 370 -5.32 -19.86 2.84
N ARG A 371 -5.38 -19.20 1.68
CA ARG A 371 -6.60 -19.12 0.86
C ARG A 371 -7.17 -20.48 0.45
N ASP A 372 -6.32 -21.48 0.25
CA ASP A 372 -6.75 -22.85 -0.09
C ASP A 372 -7.35 -23.61 1.12
N GLY A 373 -7.45 -22.95 2.27
CA GLY A 373 -7.95 -23.52 3.52
C GLY A 373 -6.90 -24.28 4.30
N THR A 374 -5.66 -24.39 3.80
CA THR A 374 -4.57 -25.01 4.56
C THR A 374 -4.19 -24.13 5.74
N GLU A 375 -3.83 -24.78 6.85
CA GLU A 375 -3.36 -24.12 8.05
C GLU A 375 -1.87 -24.42 8.27
N GLU A 376 -1.15 -23.39 8.67
CA GLU A 376 0.27 -23.45 8.98
C GLU A 376 0.49 -22.96 10.42
N SER A 377 1.33 -23.66 11.19
CA SER A 377 1.76 -23.20 12.51
C SER A 377 3.15 -22.60 12.45
N VAL A 378 3.30 -21.40 13.00
CA VAL A 378 4.53 -20.61 13.01
C VAL A 378 4.77 -20.08 14.42
N SER A 379 6.02 -20.08 14.88
CA SER A 379 6.38 -19.46 16.16
C SER A 379 7.31 -18.28 15.89
N ALA A 380 6.97 -17.11 16.44
CA ALA A 380 7.75 -15.88 16.31
C ALA A 380 8.18 -15.34 17.68
N ARG A 381 9.34 -14.68 17.78
CA ARG A 381 9.72 -13.99 19.04
C ARG A 381 8.77 -12.82 19.34
N TYR A 382 8.30 -12.16 18.29
CA TYR A 382 7.37 -11.02 18.37
C TYR A 382 6.34 -11.05 17.24
N VAL A 383 5.15 -10.53 17.52
CA VAL A 383 4.09 -10.33 16.52
C VAL A 383 3.69 -8.86 16.50
N VAL A 384 3.55 -8.28 15.32
CA VAL A 384 3.11 -6.89 15.14
C VAL A 384 1.84 -6.84 14.29
N GLY A 385 0.74 -6.41 14.92
CA GLY A 385 -0.53 -6.13 14.27
C GLY A 385 -0.48 -4.81 13.53
N CYS A 386 -0.45 -4.90 12.20
CA CYS A 386 -0.59 -3.82 11.22
C CYS A 386 -1.86 -4.02 10.36
N ASP A 387 -2.83 -4.79 10.87
CA ASP A 387 -3.99 -5.39 10.20
C ASP A 387 -5.26 -4.52 10.26
N GLY A 388 -5.07 -3.22 10.49
CA GLY A 388 -6.11 -2.19 10.34
C GLY A 388 -7.12 -2.12 11.49
N ALA A 389 -8.21 -1.37 11.25
CA ALA A 389 -9.20 -1.05 12.29
C ALA A 389 -9.84 -2.28 12.96
N HIS A 390 -10.00 -3.37 12.22
CA HIS A 390 -10.55 -4.65 12.69
C HIS A 390 -9.45 -5.67 12.99
N SER A 391 -8.38 -5.21 13.63
CA SER A 391 -7.19 -5.99 13.94
C SER A 391 -7.51 -7.28 14.72
N THR A 392 -7.23 -8.42 14.11
CA THR A 392 -7.27 -9.74 14.74
C THR A 392 -6.23 -9.82 15.85
N VAL A 393 -5.05 -9.23 15.63
CA VAL A 393 -3.96 -9.21 16.63
C VAL A 393 -4.40 -8.50 17.91
N ARG A 394 -5.00 -7.30 17.79
CA ARG A 394 -5.50 -6.55 18.95
C ARG A 394 -6.55 -7.34 19.72
N ASP A 395 -7.51 -7.92 19.00
CA ASP A 395 -8.64 -8.61 19.60
C ASP A 395 -8.18 -9.88 20.34
N GLN A 396 -7.25 -10.66 19.75
CA GLN A 396 -6.70 -11.87 20.40
C GLN A 396 -5.67 -11.57 21.49
N ALA A 397 -5.01 -10.41 21.46
CA ALA A 397 -4.18 -9.92 22.56
C ALA A 397 -5.00 -9.32 23.71
N GLU A 398 -6.33 -9.31 23.61
CA GLU A 398 -7.26 -8.74 24.59
C GLU A 398 -7.00 -7.25 24.90
N ILE A 399 -6.47 -6.51 23.91
CA ILE A 399 -6.20 -5.09 24.07
C ILE A 399 -7.47 -4.29 23.78
N GLY A 400 -7.99 -3.61 24.81
CA GLY A 400 -9.19 -2.78 24.69
C GLY A 400 -9.04 -1.66 23.64
N PHE A 401 -10.13 -1.38 22.90
CA PHE A 401 -10.19 -0.37 21.85
C PHE A 401 -11.24 0.70 22.18
N GLU A 402 -10.80 1.77 22.83
CA GLU A 402 -11.66 2.78 23.46
C GLU A 402 -11.92 3.97 22.53
N GLY A 403 -13.16 4.50 22.56
CA GLY A 403 -13.53 5.70 21.83
C GLY A 403 -14.99 5.71 21.37
N TYR A 404 -15.32 6.51 20.37
CA TYR A 404 -16.69 6.73 19.89
C TYR A 404 -16.79 6.79 18.36
N ALA A 405 -17.99 6.57 17.84
CA ALA A 405 -18.32 6.85 16.45
C ALA A 405 -18.82 8.30 16.33
N TYR A 406 -18.37 9.02 15.32
CA TYR A 406 -18.95 10.32 15.00
C TYR A 406 -20.38 10.13 14.45
N PRO A 407 -21.33 11.00 14.82
CA PRO A 407 -22.70 10.90 14.31
C PRO A 407 -22.82 11.32 12.83
N GLN A 408 -21.80 11.97 12.26
CA GLN A 408 -21.81 12.42 10.87
C GLN A 408 -21.36 11.31 9.90
N THR A 409 -22.09 11.18 8.79
CA THR A 409 -21.71 10.33 7.65
C THR A 409 -20.88 11.16 6.66
N PHE A 410 -19.81 10.56 6.15
CA PHE A 410 -18.94 11.12 5.10
C PHE A 410 -19.14 10.37 3.81
N LEU A 411 -19.02 11.09 2.71
CA LEU A 411 -19.06 10.58 1.34
C LEU A 411 -17.67 10.76 0.77
N LEU A 412 -17.15 9.72 0.14
CA LEU A 412 -15.86 9.77 -0.53
C LEU A 412 -16.02 9.17 -1.92
N ALA A 413 -15.43 9.84 -2.90
CA ALA A 413 -15.48 9.42 -4.29
C ALA A 413 -14.21 9.82 -5.02
N ASP A 414 -13.74 8.96 -5.91
CA ASP A 414 -12.72 9.30 -6.90
C ASP A 414 -13.43 9.47 -8.24
N LEU A 415 -13.36 10.67 -8.82
CA LEU A 415 -14.16 11.06 -9.96
C LEU A 415 -13.53 12.23 -10.73
N GLU A 416 -14.12 12.55 -11.88
CA GLU A 416 -13.81 13.76 -12.64
C GLU A 416 -14.72 14.91 -12.20
N VAL A 417 -14.18 16.12 -12.16
CA VAL A 417 -14.92 17.32 -11.74
C VAL A 417 -14.64 18.48 -12.69
N ASP A 418 -15.70 18.99 -13.30
CA ASP A 418 -15.64 20.27 -14.02
C ASP A 418 -15.88 21.45 -13.09
N GLY A 419 -15.19 22.55 -13.35
CA GLY A 419 -15.30 23.79 -12.58
C GLY A 419 -14.28 23.92 -11.43
N LEU A 420 -13.35 22.97 -11.28
CA LEU A 420 -12.21 23.07 -10.35
C LEU A 420 -10.92 23.51 -11.05
N GLU A 421 -10.10 24.27 -10.31
CA GLU A 421 -8.77 24.69 -10.76
C GLU A 421 -7.79 23.52 -10.59
N LYS A 422 -7.20 23.03 -11.68
CA LYS A 422 -6.22 21.94 -11.61
C LYS A 422 -4.99 22.35 -10.77
N GLY A 423 -4.36 21.37 -10.13
CA GLY A 423 -3.14 21.58 -9.34
C GLY A 423 -3.36 22.26 -7.98
N ALA A 424 -4.62 22.39 -7.55
CA ALA A 424 -4.96 22.88 -6.22
C ALA A 424 -5.92 21.92 -5.52
N ALA A 425 -5.81 21.80 -4.19
CA ALA A 425 -6.85 21.24 -3.34
C ALA A 425 -7.89 22.31 -3.04
N HIS A 426 -9.17 21.94 -3.08
CA HIS A 426 -10.29 22.84 -2.83
C HIS A 426 -11.00 22.45 -1.54
N ALA A 427 -11.18 23.39 -0.62
CA ALA A 427 -11.89 23.20 0.63
C ALA A 427 -13.06 24.19 0.72
N TYR A 428 -14.28 23.67 0.75
CA TYR A 428 -15.51 24.44 0.89
C TYR A 428 -16.03 24.30 2.32
N MET A 429 -16.09 25.42 3.03
CA MET A 429 -16.57 25.49 4.42
C MET A 429 -17.87 26.28 4.44
N THR A 430 -19.01 25.58 4.38
CA THR A 430 -20.34 26.20 4.18
C THR A 430 -21.27 25.91 5.36
N GLU A 431 -22.53 26.32 5.29
CA GLU A 431 -23.53 25.92 6.28
C GLU A 431 -23.93 24.44 6.14
N ALA A 432 -23.81 23.86 4.95
CA ALA A 432 -24.08 22.45 4.68
C ALA A 432 -23.04 21.52 5.34
N GLY A 433 -21.81 22.00 5.56
CA GLY A 433 -20.75 21.23 6.19
C GLY A 433 -19.36 21.54 5.66
N MET A 434 -18.59 20.47 5.43
CA MET A 434 -17.29 20.51 4.74
C MET A 434 -17.34 19.68 3.46
N LEU A 435 -16.76 20.22 2.39
CA LEU A 435 -16.53 19.53 1.14
C LEU A 435 -15.09 19.79 0.70
N PHE A 436 -14.36 18.73 0.37
CA PHE A 436 -12.98 18.79 -0.09
C PHE A 436 -12.84 18.11 -1.44
N PHE A 437 -12.00 18.67 -2.29
CA PHE A 437 -11.46 18.01 -3.48
C PHE A 437 -9.95 18.06 -3.43
N PHE A 438 -9.33 16.90 -3.60
CA PHE A 438 -7.88 16.75 -3.61
C PHE A 438 -7.45 16.21 -4.97
N PRO A 439 -6.39 16.77 -5.58
CA PRO A 439 -5.87 16.22 -6.83
C PRO A 439 -5.24 14.85 -6.56
N LEU A 440 -5.60 13.87 -7.37
CA LEU A 440 -5.15 12.47 -7.27
C LEU A 440 -4.33 12.05 -8.50
N GLY A 441 -4.67 12.57 -9.68
CA GLY A 441 -4.01 12.25 -10.93
C GLY A 441 -4.70 11.12 -11.68
N SER A 442 -4.29 9.87 -11.43
CA SER A 442 -4.81 8.67 -12.11
C SER A 442 -5.19 7.60 -11.07
N PRO A 443 -6.27 6.81 -11.27
CA PRO A 443 -7.16 6.76 -12.45
C PRO A 443 -8.25 7.85 -12.48
N ALA A 444 -8.37 8.65 -11.41
CA ALA A 444 -9.26 9.81 -11.36
C ALA A 444 -8.46 11.08 -11.05
N SER A 445 -8.85 12.20 -11.63
CA SER A 445 -8.22 13.49 -11.36
C SER A 445 -8.44 13.97 -9.93
N TRP A 446 -9.60 13.65 -9.33
CA TRP A 446 -10.03 14.21 -8.05
C TRP A 446 -10.52 13.15 -7.06
N ARG A 447 -10.06 13.26 -5.81
CA ARG A 447 -10.73 12.66 -4.67
C ARG A 447 -11.60 13.68 -3.97
N MET A 448 -12.90 13.41 -3.94
CA MET A 448 -13.89 14.15 -3.19
C MET A 448 -14.06 13.57 -1.79
N LEU A 449 -14.14 14.43 -0.77
CA LEU A 449 -14.59 14.09 0.57
C LEU A 449 -15.65 15.11 1.01
N ALA A 450 -16.88 14.66 1.21
CA ALA A 450 -18.00 15.51 1.61
C ALA A 450 -18.61 15.02 2.92
N MET A 451 -18.98 15.93 3.81
CA MET A 451 -19.87 15.59 4.92
C MET A 451 -21.31 15.52 4.39
N ARG A 452 -22.07 14.48 4.76
CA ARG A 452 -23.50 14.42 4.44
C ARG A 452 -24.21 15.61 5.12
N PRO A 453 -24.92 16.47 4.37
CA PRO A 453 -25.60 17.62 4.96
C PRO A 453 -26.67 17.19 5.98
N PRO A 454 -26.90 17.98 7.05
CA PRO A 454 -27.98 17.71 7.99
C PRO A 454 -29.36 17.64 7.30
N GLY A 455 -30.19 16.68 7.71
CA GLY A 455 -31.53 16.49 7.15
C GLY A 455 -31.58 15.76 5.81
N THR A 456 -30.43 15.35 5.26
CA THR A 456 -30.38 14.38 4.16
C THR A 456 -30.57 12.97 4.74
N PRO A 457 -31.55 12.16 4.27
CA PRO A 457 -31.75 10.80 4.75
C PRO A 457 -30.49 9.95 4.56
N ASP A 458 -30.27 8.97 5.44
CA ASP A 458 -29.35 7.89 5.12
C ASP A 458 -29.96 7.06 3.97
N THR A 459 -29.18 6.79 2.94
CA THR A 459 -29.65 6.04 1.76
C THR A 459 -29.64 4.55 2.09
N GLU A 460 -30.76 3.84 1.92
CA GLU A 460 -30.80 2.37 2.00
C GLU A 460 -30.19 1.71 0.74
N SER A 461 -30.12 2.48 -0.36
CA SER A 461 -29.53 2.05 -1.64
C SER A 461 -28.07 2.52 -1.78
N PRO A 462 -27.24 1.80 -2.56
CA PRO A 462 -25.88 2.21 -2.88
C PRO A 462 -25.82 3.66 -3.41
N LEU A 463 -24.77 4.37 -3.02
CA LEU A 463 -24.53 5.76 -3.40
C LEU A 463 -24.36 5.88 -4.93
N ASP A 464 -25.17 6.70 -5.57
CA ASP A 464 -25.04 7.01 -7.01
C ASP A 464 -24.50 8.43 -7.26
N VAL A 465 -24.01 8.69 -8.49
CA VAL A 465 -23.43 10.00 -8.86
C VAL A 465 -24.45 11.13 -8.79
N ARG A 466 -25.73 10.87 -9.08
CA ARG A 466 -26.76 11.91 -9.07
C ARG A 466 -27.05 12.37 -7.65
N GLN A 467 -27.07 11.43 -6.71
CA GLN A 467 -27.15 11.70 -5.27
C GLN A 467 -25.93 12.50 -4.80
N LEU A 468 -24.73 12.11 -5.28
CA LEU A 468 -23.50 12.82 -4.96
C LEU A 468 -23.50 14.27 -5.48
N GLN A 469 -23.93 14.46 -6.73
CA GLN A 469 -24.10 15.77 -7.37
C GLN A 469 -25.10 16.62 -6.57
N ALA A 470 -26.28 16.09 -6.24
CA ALA A 470 -27.28 16.82 -5.46
C ALA A 470 -26.76 17.26 -4.08
N ILE A 471 -25.84 16.48 -3.48
CA ILE A 471 -25.18 16.85 -2.24
C ILE A 471 -24.15 17.95 -2.48
N VAL A 472 -23.30 17.84 -3.50
CA VAL A 472 -22.35 18.89 -3.89
C VAL A 472 -23.07 20.20 -4.21
N ASP A 473 -24.23 20.16 -4.86
CA ASP A 473 -25.02 21.35 -5.19
C ASP A 473 -25.48 22.10 -3.93
N ARG A 474 -25.69 21.41 -2.80
CA ARG A 474 -25.95 22.09 -1.52
C ARG A 474 -24.76 22.86 -0.98
N TYR A 475 -23.54 22.50 -1.36
CA TYR A 475 -22.33 23.22 -0.99
C TYR A 475 -22.04 24.39 -1.91
N VAL A 476 -22.18 24.19 -3.21
CA VAL A 476 -21.63 25.13 -4.20
C VAL A 476 -22.65 25.63 -5.22
N GLY A 477 -23.91 25.19 -5.18
CA GLY A 477 -24.86 25.39 -6.28
C GLY A 477 -24.49 24.55 -7.49
N ASP A 478 -24.91 24.97 -8.68
CA ASP A 478 -24.67 24.33 -9.98
C ASP A 478 -23.26 24.55 -10.56
N ARG A 479 -22.31 25.02 -9.75
CA ARG A 479 -20.98 25.46 -10.21
C ARG A 479 -20.00 24.32 -10.50
N LEU A 480 -20.23 23.13 -9.95
CA LEU A 480 -19.35 21.97 -10.12
C LEU A 480 -20.15 20.82 -10.71
N HIS A 481 -19.58 20.14 -11.70
CA HIS A 481 -20.21 18.96 -12.31
C HIS A 481 -19.35 17.71 -12.09
N LEU A 482 -19.94 16.70 -11.45
CA LEU A 482 -19.30 15.41 -11.16
C LEU A 482 -19.51 14.44 -12.33
N GLN A 483 -18.44 13.81 -12.79
CA GLN A 483 -18.46 12.87 -13.91
C GLN A 483 -17.58 11.65 -13.63
N ASN A 484 -17.82 10.56 -14.36
CA ASN A 484 -16.97 9.38 -14.44
C ASN A 484 -16.41 8.91 -13.08
N PRO A 485 -17.27 8.51 -12.12
CA PRO A 485 -16.78 7.97 -10.86
C PRO A 485 -15.99 6.67 -11.10
N VAL A 486 -14.77 6.62 -10.59
CA VAL A 486 -14.02 5.36 -10.50
C VAL A 486 -14.58 4.52 -9.36
N TRP A 487 -14.89 5.15 -8.22
CA TRP A 487 -15.59 4.51 -7.11
C TRP A 487 -16.18 5.55 -6.16
N MET A 488 -17.16 5.13 -5.36
CA MET A 488 -17.85 5.97 -4.38
C MET A 488 -18.24 5.14 -3.16
N THR A 489 -18.18 5.75 -1.97
CA THR A 489 -18.60 5.11 -0.72
C THR A 489 -19.14 6.15 0.26
N ASP A 490 -20.01 5.73 1.16
CA ASP A 490 -20.33 6.47 2.37
C ASP A 490 -19.89 5.68 3.61
N PHE A 491 -19.44 6.41 4.63
CA PHE A 491 -18.94 5.79 5.85
C PHE A 491 -19.07 6.72 7.03
N ARG A 492 -19.16 6.11 8.22
CA ARG A 492 -19.06 6.84 9.49
C ARG A 492 -17.63 6.82 9.96
N LEU A 493 -17.20 7.96 10.49
CA LEU A 493 -15.89 8.08 11.09
C LEU A 493 -15.91 7.53 12.51
N HIS A 494 -14.86 6.83 12.86
CA HIS A 494 -14.64 6.36 14.22
C HIS A 494 -13.39 7.05 14.78
N ASN A 495 -13.47 7.42 16.05
CA ASN A 495 -12.35 7.91 16.84
C ASN A 495 -12.12 6.88 17.93
N ARG A 496 -11.14 6.00 17.75
CA ARG A 496 -10.80 4.95 18.73
C ARG A 496 -9.30 4.76 18.84
N GLY A 497 -8.84 4.40 20.03
CA GLY A 497 -7.44 4.10 20.31
C GLY A 497 -7.32 2.85 21.16
N ALA A 498 -6.28 2.06 20.90
CA ALA A 498 -5.90 0.93 21.73
C ALA A 498 -5.43 1.45 23.09
N LYS A 499 -5.89 0.79 24.15
CA LYS A 499 -5.52 1.12 25.53
C LYS A 499 -4.01 0.98 25.75
N ASN A 500 -3.43 -0.06 25.15
CA ASN A 500 -2.01 -0.37 25.14
C ASN A 500 -1.56 -0.62 23.70
N TYR A 501 -0.31 -0.29 23.40
CA TYR A 501 0.31 -0.58 22.10
C TYR A 501 1.15 -1.86 22.16
N ARG A 502 1.38 -2.38 23.37
CA ARG A 502 2.13 -3.61 23.63
C ARG A 502 1.38 -4.49 24.64
N ALA A 503 1.35 -5.79 24.38
CA ALA A 503 1.01 -6.84 25.33
C ALA A 503 2.10 -7.93 25.29
N GLY A 504 3.07 -7.85 26.20
CA GLY A 504 4.20 -8.78 26.25
C GLY A 504 5.04 -8.76 24.97
N ARG A 505 4.87 -9.78 24.11
CA ARG A 505 5.57 -9.94 22.82
C ARG A 505 4.74 -9.51 21.60
N ILE A 506 3.53 -9.00 21.85
CA ILE A 506 2.59 -8.58 20.82
C ILE A 506 2.53 -7.05 20.79
N PHE A 507 2.60 -6.47 19.60
CA PHE A 507 2.59 -5.03 19.37
C PHE A 507 1.50 -4.65 18.37
N LEU A 508 0.98 -3.43 18.47
CA LEU A 508 0.04 -2.84 17.52
C LEU A 508 0.64 -1.57 16.93
N ALA A 509 0.46 -1.36 15.62
CA ALA A 509 0.90 -0.16 14.92
C ALA A 509 -0.14 0.32 13.88
N GLY A 510 -0.21 1.64 13.66
CA GLY A 510 -1.17 2.24 12.72
C GLY A 510 -2.62 2.02 13.13
N ASP A 511 -3.50 1.76 12.16
CA ASP A 511 -4.94 1.64 12.36
C ASP A 511 -5.36 0.51 13.33
N ALA A 512 -4.49 -0.49 13.56
CA ALA A 512 -4.68 -1.49 14.60
C ALA A 512 -4.62 -0.88 16.01
N ALA A 513 -3.79 0.14 16.19
CA ALA A 513 -3.58 0.87 17.44
C ALA A 513 -4.41 2.14 17.56
N HIS A 514 -4.73 2.84 16.47
CA HIS A 514 -5.51 4.08 16.53
C HIS A 514 -6.20 4.39 15.20
N ILE A 515 -7.49 4.74 15.27
CA ILE A 515 -8.27 5.22 14.14
C ILE A 515 -8.80 6.61 14.46
N HIS A 516 -8.70 7.52 13.50
CA HIS A 516 -9.10 8.90 13.69
C HIS A 516 -9.78 9.49 12.45
N SER A 517 -10.33 10.69 12.62
CA SER A 517 -10.91 11.44 11.51
C SER A 517 -9.83 11.71 10.44
N PRO A 518 -10.14 11.60 9.14
CA PRO A 518 -9.22 11.92 8.04
C PRO A 518 -8.85 13.42 7.99
N ALA A 519 -9.46 14.26 8.84
CA ALA A 519 -9.08 15.65 8.99
C ALA A 519 -7.55 15.78 9.23
N GLY A 520 -6.84 16.41 8.29
CA GLY A 520 -5.39 16.61 8.35
C GLY A 520 -4.52 15.47 7.79
N ALA A 521 -5.12 14.41 7.20
CA ALA A 521 -4.40 13.29 6.56
C ALA A 521 -3.32 12.63 7.44
N GLN A 522 -3.57 12.50 8.75
CA GLN A 522 -2.53 12.10 9.70
C GLN A 522 -2.41 10.57 9.94
N GLY A 523 -3.37 9.76 9.51
CA GLY A 523 -3.49 8.34 9.96
C GLY A 523 -2.38 7.47 9.42
N MET A 524 -2.32 7.36 8.09
CA MET A 524 -1.24 6.68 7.39
C MET A 524 0.14 7.18 7.84
N ASN A 525 0.33 8.50 7.98
CA ASN A 525 1.59 9.10 8.40
C ASN A 525 1.99 8.69 9.83
N THR A 526 1.04 8.71 10.75
CA THR A 526 1.26 8.30 12.14
C THR A 526 1.57 6.81 12.21
N GLY A 527 0.84 5.98 11.47
CA GLY A 527 1.07 4.54 11.39
C GLY A 527 2.44 4.18 10.83
N ILE A 528 2.85 4.77 9.71
CA ILE A 528 4.21 4.59 9.17
C ILE A 528 5.25 5.00 10.21
N GLN A 529 5.07 6.12 10.91
CA GLN A 529 6.00 6.55 11.95
C GLN A 529 5.98 5.66 13.20
N ASP A 530 4.87 4.98 13.52
CA ASP A 530 4.84 3.96 14.56
C ASP A 530 5.71 2.77 14.17
N ALA A 531 5.53 2.27 12.95
CA ALA A 531 6.33 1.19 12.38
C ALA A 531 7.83 1.53 12.40
N LEU A 532 8.20 2.74 11.95
CA LEU A 532 9.58 3.21 11.92
C LEU A 532 10.17 3.54 13.29
N ASN A 533 9.34 3.73 14.32
CA ASN A 533 9.80 3.83 15.71
C ASN A 533 10.02 2.44 16.33
N LEU A 534 9.23 1.44 15.93
CA LEU A 534 9.25 0.09 16.49
C LEU A 534 10.28 -0.84 15.81
N GLY A 535 10.42 -0.78 14.49
CA GLY A 535 11.18 -1.77 13.71
C GLY A 535 12.65 -1.87 14.08
N TRP A 536 13.35 -0.74 14.23
CA TRP A 536 14.76 -0.75 14.67
C TRP A 536 14.92 -1.27 16.10
N LYS A 537 13.95 -0.98 16.99
CA LYS A 537 13.98 -1.48 18.38
C LYS A 537 13.78 -2.98 18.42
N LEU A 538 12.84 -3.50 17.63
CA LEU A 538 12.62 -4.94 17.46
C LEU A 538 13.88 -5.60 16.91
N ALA A 539 14.46 -5.07 15.84
CA ALA A 539 15.64 -5.66 15.22
C ALA A 539 16.83 -5.73 16.19
N LEU A 540 17.13 -4.65 16.91
CA LEU A 540 18.23 -4.63 17.88
C LEU A 540 18.00 -5.60 19.05
N VAL A 541 16.77 -5.72 19.55
CA VAL A 541 16.45 -6.68 20.62
C VAL A 541 16.49 -8.12 20.11
N CYS A 542 16.08 -8.38 18.87
CA CYS A 542 16.17 -9.70 18.25
C CYS A 542 17.63 -10.12 17.98
N GLN A 543 18.52 -9.15 17.77
CA GLN A 543 19.97 -9.39 17.63
C GLN A 543 20.71 -9.39 18.97
N ASP A 544 19.98 -9.29 20.08
CA ASP A 544 20.52 -9.19 21.44
C ASP A 544 21.51 -8.01 21.63
N ALA A 545 21.43 -7.00 20.75
CA ALA A 545 22.21 -5.77 20.78
C ALA A 545 21.60 -4.69 21.69
N ALA A 546 20.33 -4.85 22.08
CA ALA A 546 19.63 -3.97 22.99
C ALA A 546 18.78 -4.76 23.98
N PRO A 547 18.54 -4.25 25.20
CA PRO A 547 17.71 -4.92 26.18
C PRO A 547 16.22 -4.85 25.79
N GLY A 548 15.43 -5.83 26.21
CA GLY A 548 13.97 -5.84 25.99
C GLY A 548 13.23 -4.62 26.54
N ALA A 549 13.81 -3.92 27.52
CA ALA A 549 13.30 -2.64 28.04
C ALA A 549 13.27 -1.53 26.98
N LEU A 550 14.05 -1.64 25.90
CA LEU A 550 13.99 -0.70 24.78
C LEU A 550 12.63 -0.76 24.08
N LEU A 551 12.00 -1.93 24.02
CA LEU A 551 10.67 -2.10 23.41
C LEU A 551 9.57 -1.41 24.23
N ASP A 552 9.74 -1.24 25.54
CA ASP A 552 8.76 -0.51 26.37
C ASP A 552 8.69 0.97 25.98
N THR A 553 9.78 1.50 25.41
CA THR A 553 9.81 2.90 24.97
C THR A 553 8.86 3.17 23.80
N TYR A 554 8.52 2.14 23.00
CA TYR A 554 7.57 2.28 21.89
C TYR A 554 6.22 2.82 22.36
N GLU A 555 5.60 2.20 23.35
CA GLU A 555 4.31 2.66 23.88
C GLU A 555 4.45 4.05 24.52
N SER A 556 5.52 4.26 25.31
CA SER A 556 5.75 5.55 25.99
C SER A 556 5.96 6.72 25.03
N GLU A 557 6.46 6.45 23.82
CA GLU A 557 6.74 7.44 22.78
C GLU A 557 5.54 7.64 21.83
N ARG A 558 4.94 6.54 21.35
CA ARG A 558 3.95 6.57 20.27
C ARG A 558 2.51 6.69 20.75
N ALA A 559 2.16 6.11 21.89
CA ALA A 559 0.79 6.24 22.41
C ALA A 559 0.42 7.71 22.74
N PRO A 560 1.30 8.56 23.31
CA PRO A 560 1.01 9.99 23.45
C PRO A 560 0.82 10.71 22.11
N VAL A 561 1.59 10.35 21.08
CA VAL A 561 1.47 10.93 19.73
C VAL A 561 0.11 10.57 19.13
N GLY A 562 -0.26 9.28 19.13
CA GLY A 562 -1.57 8.83 18.67
C GLY A 562 -2.71 9.55 19.41
N ARG A 563 -2.65 9.63 20.75
CA ARG A 563 -3.65 10.37 21.55
C ARG A 563 -3.71 11.87 21.23
N ASN A 564 -2.58 12.51 20.98
CA ASN A 564 -2.54 13.94 20.64
C ASN A 564 -3.11 14.19 19.24
N VAL A 565 -2.81 13.33 18.27
CA VAL A 565 -3.44 13.34 16.94
C VAL A 565 -4.95 13.14 17.08
N LEU A 566 -5.41 12.17 17.87
CA LEU A 566 -6.84 11.95 18.15
C LEU A 566 -7.50 13.21 18.72
N ARG A 567 -6.89 13.87 19.72
CA ARG A 567 -7.42 15.10 20.34
C ARG A 567 -7.40 16.31 19.40
N PHE A 568 -6.33 16.47 18.62
CA PHE A 568 -6.19 17.58 17.69
C PHE A 568 -7.20 17.46 16.54
N THR A 569 -7.25 16.29 15.91
CA THR A 569 -8.20 15.99 14.84
C THR A 569 -9.64 16.06 15.33
N ASP A 570 -9.95 15.56 16.53
CA ASP A 570 -11.28 15.67 17.14
C ASP A 570 -11.71 17.12 17.39
N ARG A 571 -10.83 17.97 17.94
CA ARG A 571 -11.14 19.39 18.15
C ARG A 571 -11.35 20.14 16.84
N ALA A 572 -10.45 19.94 15.89
CA ALA A 572 -10.55 20.56 14.56
C ALA A 572 -11.84 20.11 13.87
N PHE A 573 -12.14 18.81 13.92
CA PHE A 573 -13.32 18.21 13.35
C PHE A 573 -14.60 18.68 14.06
N THR A 574 -14.62 18.72 15.39
CA THR A 574 -15.77 19.19 16.19
C THR A 574 -16.08 20.65 15.89
N ILE A 575 -15.07 21.52 15.81
CA ILE A 575 -15.26 22.91 15.39
C ILE A 575 -15.79 22.97 13.96
N ALA A 576 -15.21 22.16 13.06
CA ALA A 576 -15.56 22.15 11.65
C ALA A 576 -16.89 21.46 11.33
N THR A 577 -17.46 20.67 12.25
CA THR A 577 -18.75 19.97 12.11
C THR A 577 -19.82 20.46 13.09
N SER A 578 -19.50 21.43 13.95
CA SER A 578 -20.41 21.93 14.97
C SER A 578 -21.67 22.55 14.36
N ARG A 579 -22.82 22.24 14.97
CA ARG A 579 -24.13 22.84 14.66
C ARG A 579 -24.43 24.09 15.51
N ASN A 580 -23.53 24.47 16.42
CA ASN A 580 -23.75 25.64 17.29
C ASN A 580 -23.79 26.93 16.44
N PRO A 581 -24.86 27.74 16.53
CA PRO A 581 -25.01 28.96 15.73
C PRO A 581 -23.84 29.95 15.85
N LEU A 582 -23.24 30.07 17.04
CA LEU A 582 -22.09 30.95 17.29
C LEU A 582 -20.82 30.44 16.60
N LEU A 583 -20.54 29.13 16.71
CA LEU A 583 -19.40 28.51 16.03
C LEU A 583 -19.59 28.50 14.51
N ARG A 584 -20.83 28.30 14.04
CA ARG A 584 -21.19 28.43 12.62
C ARG A 584 -20.91 29.84 12.11
N LEU A 585 -21.33 30.86 12.84
CA LEU A 585 -21.08 32.28 12.52
C LEU A 585 -19.59 32.61 12.54
N ALA A 586 -18.86 32.12 13.55
CA ALA A 586 -17.42 32.29 13.65
C ALA A 586 -16.71 31.65 12.44
N ARG A 587 -17.10 30.45 12.02
CA ARG A 587 -16.54 29.74 10.86
C ARG A 587 -16.85 30.44 9.53
N THR A 588 -18.09 30.87 9.31
CA THR A 588 -18.52 31.40 8.00
C THR A 588 -18.24 32.89 7.83
N ARG A 589 -18.22 33.69 8.91
CA ARG A 589 -18.00 35.15 8.85
C ARG A 589 -16.74 35.63 9.57
N GLY A 590 -16.31 34.97 10.65
CA GLY A 590 -15.14 35.35 11.44
C GLY A 590 -13.82 34.86 10.84
N ALA A 591 -13.71 33.55 10.61
CA ALA A 591 -12.51 32.91 10.08
C ALA A 591 -12.03 33.50 8.75
N PRO A 592 -12.88 33.85 7.77
CA PRO A 592 -12.41 34.44 6.51
C PRO A 592 -11.82 35.85 6.67
N ARG A 593 -12.23 36.58 7.72
CA ARG A 593 -11.71 37.92 8.04
C ARG A 593 -10.40 37.84 8.82
N LEU A 594 -10.28 36.87 9.72
CA LEU A 594 -9.10 36.70 10.58
C LEU A 594 -8.00 35.85 9.94
N ALA A 595 -8.33 34.84 9.13
CA ALA A 595 -7.35 33.92 8.54
C ALA A 595 -6.25 34.65 7.74
N PRO A 596 -6.55 35.64 6.87
CA PRO A 596 -5.50 36.38 6.17
C PRO A 596 -4.58 37.17 7.12
N LEU A 597 -5.09 37.63 8.26
CA LEU A 597 -4.31 38.36 9.27
C LEU A 597 -3.41 37.41 10.08
N VAL A 598 -3.98 36.29 10.55
CA VAL A 598 -3.24 35.28 11.30
C VAL A 598 -2.15 34.62 10.45
N LEU A 599 -2.45 34.35 9.18
CA LEU A 599 -1.52 33.69 8.25
C LEU A 599 -0.42 34.64 7.72
N ARG A 600 -0.54 35.95 7.95
CA ARG A 600 0.56 36.91 7.72
C ARG A 600 1.65 36.82 8.79
N LEU A 601 1.38 36.22 9.95
CA LEU A 601 2.36 36.08 11.04
C LEU A 601 3.25 34.85 10.79
N PRO A 602 4.55 35.01 10.48
CA PRO A 602 5.41 33.89 10.11
C PRO A 602 5.52 32.83 11.20
N ALA A 603 5.59 33.26 12.47
CA ALA A 603 5.71 32.36 13.62
C ALA A 603 4.47 31.46 13.81
N LEU A 604 3.26 32.02 13.71
CA LEU A 604 2.02 31.24 13.84
C LEU A 604 1.85 30.28 12.65
N ARG A 605 2.19 30.75 11.45
CA ARG A 605 2.15 29.93 10.23
C ARG A 605 3.13 28.75 10.32
N ALA A 606 4.37 29.00 10.77
CA ALA A 606 5.38 27.97 10.97
C ALA A 606 4.97 26.96 12.06
N ALA A 607 4.40 27.44 13.17
CA ALA A 607 3.89 26.57 14.23
C ALA A 607 2.76 25.65 13.72
N ALA A 608 1.76 26.22 13.02
CA ALA A 608 0.67 25.45 12.44
C ALA A 608 1.17 24.40 11.44
N PHE A 609 2.13 24.76 10.58
CA PHE A 609 2.74 23.79 9.68
C PHE A 609 3.45 22.68 10.42
N ARG A 610 4.34 22.98 11.38
CA ARG A 610 5.08 21.95 12.13
C ARG A 610 4.16 20.96 12.84
N THR A 611 3.00 21.40 13.30
CA THR A 611 1.96 20.51 13.85
C THR A 611 1.34 19.63 12.77
N LEU A 612 0.95 20.19 11.63
CA LEU A 612 0.32 19.45 10.52
C LEU A 612 1.29 18.50 9.81
N SER A 613 2.57 18.86 9.71
CA SER A 613 3.64 18.07 9.08
C SER A 613 4.31 17.08 10.02
N GLN A 614 3.84 17.00 11.27
CA GLN A 614 4.40 16.13 12.33
C GLN A 614 5.88 16.39 12.66
N LEU A 615 6.45 17.50 12.21
CA LEU A 615 7.82 17.91 12.53
C LEU A 615 7.99 18.35 14.00
N ALA A 616 6.88 18.66 14.69
CA ALA A 616 6.88 19.03 16.11
C ALA A 616 6.80 17.82 17.07
N ILE A 617 6.79 16.58 16.57
CA ILE A 617 6.82 15.40 17.46
C ILE A 617 8.16 15.36 18.19
N HIS A 618 8.11 15.12 19.49
CA HIS A 618 9.28 14.97 20.35
C HIS A 618 9.04 13.92 21.43
N TYR A 619 10.12 13.32 21.92
CA TYR A 619 10.15 12.25 22.92
C TYR A 619 10.86 12.66 24.21
N GLU A 620 10.79 13.94 24.61
CA GLU A 620 11.43 14.47 25.84
C GLU A 620 11.18 13.63 27.11
N ARG A 621 10.05 12.92 27.19
CA ARG A 621 9.67 12.08 28.35
C ARG A 621 9.99 10.60 28.18
N SER A 622 10.63 10.21 27.07
CA SER A 622 11.00 8.82 26.85
C SER A 622 12.10 8.38 27.82
N PRO A 623 12.04 7.17 28.36
CA PRO A 623 13.16 6.58 29.10
C PRO A 623 14.46 6.50 28.27
N ALA A 624 14.35 6.38 26.94
CA ALA A 624 15.46 6.38 25.99
C ALA A 624 15.82 7.79 25.50
N THR A 625 15.67 8.80 26.37
CA THR A 625 16.06 10.19 26.13
C THR A 625 16.73 10.74 27.37
N ALA A 626 17.90 11.37 27.21
CA ALA A 626 18.66 11.91 28.32
C ALA A 626 19.40 13.20 27.94
N GLU A 627 19.38 14.19 28.83
CA GLU A 627 20.22 15.38 28.73
C GLU A 627 21.52 15.15 29.50
N GLY A 628 22.65 15.47 28.87
CA GLY A 628 23.97 15.42 29.46
C GLY A 628 24.34 16.70 30.23
N PRO A 629 25.55 16.74 30.81
CA PRO A 629 26.02 17.91 31.54
C PRO A 629 26.14 19.12 30.61
N HIS A 630 25.92 20.31 31.16
CA HIS A 630 26.03 21.59 30.45
C HIS A 630 25.18 21.70 29.17
N ALA A 631 24.11 20.91 29.03
CA ALA A 631 23.23 20.98 27.88
C ALA A 631 22.69 22.42 27.69
N PRO A 632 22.81 23.01 26.49
CA PRO A 632 22.44 24.40 26.27
C PRO A 632 20.92 24.60 26.33
N ARG A 633 20.49 25.79 26.77
CA ARG A 633 19.07 26.19 26.82
C ARG A 633 18.44 26.39 25.44
N ARG A 634 19.27 26.66 24.41
CA ARG A 634 18.86 26.91 23.02
C ARG A 634 19.34 25.77 22.13
N GLY A 635 18.70 25.64 20.96
CA GLY A 635 18.95 24.54 20.02
C GLY A 635 18.05 23.33 20.30
N PRO A 636 18.18 22.28 19.48
CA PRO A 636 17.37 21.07 19.61
C PRO A 636 17.72 20.33 20.90
N ARG A 637 16.70 19.74 21.53
CA ARG A 637 16.76 19.04 22.81
C ARG A 637 16.89 17.54 22.65
N ALA A 638 17.30 16.87 23.72
CA ALA A 638 17.13 15.42 23.76
C ALA A 638 15.63 15.09 23.67
N GLY A 639 15.27 14.17 22.78
CA GLY A 639 13.90 13.82 22.42
C GLY A 639 13.38 14.56 21.21
N ASP A 640 13.99 15.67 20.78
CA ASP A 640 13.58 16.34 19.56
C ASP A 640 13.99 15.54 18.33
N ARG A 641 13.20 15.67 17.28
CA ARG A 641 13.60 15.29 15.93
C ARG A 641 14.87 16.07 15.53
N LEU A 642 15.84 15.40 14.92
CA LEU A 642 17.03 16.04 14.37
C LEU A 642 16.65 17.04 13.26
N PRO A 643 16.84 18.36 13.46
CA PRO A 643 16.60 19.33 12.40
C PRO A 643 17.67 19.19 11.31
N ASP A 644 17.29 19.30 10.03
CA ASP A 644 18.27 19.29 8.93
C ASP A 644 18.90 20.69 8.75
N THR A 645 19.63 21.17 9.77
CA THR A 645 20.21 22.52 9.76
C THR A 645 21.57 22.58 10.46
N PRO A 646 22.63 23.10 9.80
CA PRO A 646 22.67 23.45 8.37
C PRO A 646 22.52 22.14 7.58
N GLY A 647 21.75 22.18 6.48
CA GLY A 647 21.25 20.96 5.80
C GLY A 647 22.32 19.92 5.48
N ASN A 648 21.89 18.70 5.12
CA ASN A 648 22.70 17.47 4.91
C ASN A 648 22.87 16.59 6.17
N LEU A 649 22.41 17.01 7.34
CA LEU A 649 22.46 16.18 8.55
C LEU A 649 21.66 14.89 8.40
N HIS A 650 20.48 14.95 7.77
CA HIS A 650 19.69 13.73 7.53
C HIS A 650 20.37 12.74 6.61
N ALA A 651 20.98 13.23 5.53
CA ALA A 651 21.73 12.38 4.61
C ALA A 651 22.96 11.76 5.31
N MET A 652 23.65 12.53 6.16
CA MET A 652 24.74 12.01 6.99
C MET A 652 24.28 10.94 7.99
N THR A 653 23.05 11.05 8.49
CA THR A 653 22.44 10.11 9.45
C THR A 653 21.44 9.15 8.80
N ALA A 654 21.62 8.83 7.52
CA ALA A 654 20.72 7.94 6.79
C ALA A 654 21.09 6.45 6.89
N ALA A 655 22.34 6.13 7.26
CA ALA A 655 22.76 4.74 7.42
C ALA A 655 22.08 4.07 8.63
N PRO A 656 21.73 2.77 8.58
CA PRO A 656 21.18 2.07 9.74
C PRO A 656 22.14 2.15 10.94
N GLY A 657 21.66 2.70 12.05
CA GLY A 657 22.38 2.74 13.32
C GLY A 657 22.08 4.00 14.12
N TYR A 658 22.80 4.14 15.22
CA TYR A 658 22.93 5.41 15.94
C TYR A 658 24.02 6.26 15.31
N HIS A 659 23.90 7.58 15.44
CA HIS A 659 24.87 8.52 14.90
C HIS A 659 25.36 9.46 16.00
N LEU A 660 26.65 9.37 16.33
CA LEU A 660 27.31 10.27 17.26
C LEU A 660 27.87 11.47 16.50
N LEU A 661 27.25 12.64 16.69
CA LEU A 661 27.70 13.89 16.08
C LEU A 661 28.61 14.64 17.06
N LEU A 662 29.81 14.97 16.63
CA LEU A 662 30.83 15.70 17.39
C LEU A 662 31.08 17.07 16.75
N ALA A 663 30.84 18.14 17.51
CA ALA A 663 31.12 19.52 17.13
C ALA A 663 32.43 20.02 17.77
N GLY A 664 33.06 21.00 17.11
CA GLY A 664 34.32 21.60 17.55
C GLY A 664 35.55 21.08 16.78
N PRO A 665 36.73 21.69 17.04
CA PRO A 665 38.00 21.26 16.45
C PRO A 665 38.32 19.78 16.74
N ARG A 666 39.10 19.13 15.88
CA ARG A 666 39.45 17.71 16.10
C ARG A 666 40.26 17.51 17.37
N GLU A 667 41.07 18.52 17.73
CA GLU A 667 42.03 18.52 18.82
C GLU A 667 41.36 18.50 20.20
N VAL A 668 40.10 18.94 20.29
CA VAL A 668 39.34 18.89 21.55
C VAL A 668 38.79 17.50 21.85
N TRP A 669 38.78 16.61 20.84
CA TRP A 669 38.26 15.25 20.95
C TRP A 669 39.41 14.25 21.01
N ASP A 670 39.66 13.73 22.20
CA ASP A 670 40.56 12.59 22.40
C ASP A 670 40.05 11.39 21.59
N THR A 671 40.80 11.01 20.55
CA THR A 671 40.45 9.90 19.66
C THR A 671 40.40 8.56 20.38
N GLY A 672 41.24 8.36 21.40
CA GLY A 672 41.23 7.15 22.22
C GLY A 672 39.94 7.07 23.05
N ARG A 673 39.51 8.18 23.65
CA ARG A 673 38.23 8.22 24.40
C ARG A 673 37.01 8.02 23.53
N VAL A 674 36.98 8.63 22.34
CA VAL A 674 35.86 8.44 21.39
C VAL A 674 35.82 6.98 20.91
N ALA A 675 36.97 6.40 20.55
CA ALA A 675 37.06 5.01 20.13
C ALA A 675 36.70 4.03 21.26
N ALA A 676 37.14 4.30 22.50
CA ALA A 676 36.75 3.53 23.67
C ALA A 676 35.24 3.60 23.92
N ALA A 677 34.62 4.77 23.70
CA ALA A 677 33.18 4.94 23.89
C ALA A 677 32.31 4.15 22.91
N THR A 678 32.82 3.90 21.69
CA THR A 678 32.12 3.10 20.67
C THR A 678 32.67 1.68 20.55
N HIS A 679 33.67 1.29 21.34
CA HIS A 679 34.25 -0.05 21.32
C HIS A 679 33.16 -1.11 21.55
N GLY A 680 33.22 -2.23 20.82
CA GLY A 680 32.17 -3.27 20.77
C GLY A 680 30.83 -2.84 20.15
N ARG A 681 30.69 -1.57 19.73
CA ARG A 681 29.45 -1.00 19.15
C ARG A 681 29.67 -0.34 17.79
N ASN A 682 30.84 -0.52 17.19
CA ASN A 682 31.22 0.16 15.94
C ASN A 682 30.32 -0.19 14.75
N HIS A 683 29.64 -1.34 14.78
CA HIS A 683 28.67 -1.74 13.78
C HIS A 683 27.29 -1.08 13.96
N LEU A 684 27.02 -0.47 15.14
CA LEU A 684 25.76 0.19 15.48
C LEU A 684 25.89 1.70 15.61
N ILE A 685 27.09 2.24 15.82
CA ILE A 685 27.33 3.67 16.06
C ILE A 685 28.25 4.24 14.98
N HIS A 686 27.72 5.16 14.19
CA HIS A 686 28.47 5.93 13.21
C HIS A 686 28.92 7.25 13.82
N VAL A 687 30.22 7.53 13.81
CA VAL A 687 30.79 8.77 14.39
C VAL A 687 31.00 9.81 13.30
N HIS A 688 30.41 10.98 13.46
CA HIS A 688 30.46 12.10 12.53
C HIS A 688 31.12 13.32 13.17
N ARG A 689 31.96 14.04 12.43
CA ARG A 689 32.61 15.28 12.88
C ARG A 689 32.06 16.47 12.09
N LEU A 690 31.41 17.40 12.78
CA LEU A 690 30.69 18.54 12.18
C LEU A 690 31.54 19.80 12.01
N GLY A 691 32.82 19.77 12.40
CA GLY A 691 33.74 20.91 12.31
C GLY A 691 33.60 21.94 13.45
N THR A 692 34.34 23.05 13.34
CA THR A 692 34.66 23.98 14.44
C THR A 692 33.49 24.72 15.06
N SER A 693 32.43 25.03 14.33
CA SER A 693 31.28 25.78 14.85
C SER A 693 30.07 24.92 15.21
N GLY A 694 29.99 23.68 14.71
CA GLY A 694 28.79 22.85 14.77
C GLY A 694 27.51 23.58 14.26
N PRO A 695 26.39 22.85 14.14
CA PRO A 695 25.10 23.44 13.80
C PRO A 695 24.51 24.29 14.93
N TRP A 696 24.76 23.89 16.19
CA TRP A 696 24.07 24.43 17.35
C TRP A 696 25.05 24.89 18.41
N ARG A 697 25.03 26.19 18.70
CA ARG A 697 25.91 26.80 19.69
C ARG A 697 25.72 26.16 21.07
N GLY A 698 26.82 25.63 21.61
CA GLY A 698 26.87 25.03 22.96
C GLY A 698 26.54 23.54 23.01
N ILE A 699 26.11 22.92 21.90
CA ILE A 699 26.02 21.47 21.80
C ILE A 699 27.37 20.98 21.29
N ALA A 700 28.13 20.30 22.14
CA ALA A 700 29.42 19.75 21.76
C ALA A 700 29.28 18.36 21.14
N HIS A 701 28.38 17.53 21.67
CA HIS A 701 28.07 16.25 21.06
C HIS A 701 26.60 15.87 21.24
N CYS A 702 26.07 15.10 20.30
CA CYS A 702 24.76 14.48 20.41
C CYS A 702 24.73 13.10 19.76
N LEU A 703 23.92 12.21 20.33
CA LEU A 703 23.63 10.88 19.81
C LEU A 703 22.24 10.90 19.19
N VAL A 704 22.16 10.57 17.90
CA VAL A 704 20.92 10.48 17.13
C VAL A 704 20.56 9.01 16.97
N ARG A 705 19.29 8.69 17.15
CA ARG A 705 18.72 7.34 16.96
C ARG A 705 18.47 7.02 15.48
N PRO A 706 18.32 5.73 15.15
CA PRO A 706 17.78 5.24 13.87
C PRO A 706 16.59 5.99 13.28
N ASP A 707 15.67 6.45 14.13
CA ASP A 707 14.45 7.15 13.72
C ASP A 707 14.61 8.67 13.63
N CYS A 708 15.85 9.18 13.56
CA CYS A 708 16.22 10.59 13.47
C CYS A 708 15.76 11.45 14.67
N TYR A 709 15.66 10.85 15.87
CA TYR A 709 15.45 11.59 17.12
C TYR A 709 16.74 11.67 17.94
N ILE A 710 16.97 12.80 18.59
CA ILE A 710 18.15 12.99 19.44
C ILE A 710 17.94 12.20 20.74
N ALA A 711 18.67 11.12 20.93
CA ALA A 711 18.64 10.31 22.14
C ALA A 711 19.33 11.01 23.32
N TYR A 712 20.49 11.62 23.03
CA TYR A 712 21.33 12.25 24.04
C TYR A 712 22.04 13.47 23.46
N ARG A 713 22.24 14.51 24.27
CA ARG A 713 23.11 15.64 23.90
C ARG A 713 23.79 16.20 25.14
N ALA A 714 24.96 16.82 24.98
CA ALA A 714 25.65 17.49 26.07
C ALA A 714 26.47 18.69 25.59
N GLY A 715 26.80 19.56 26.55
CA GLY A 715 27.86 20.55 26.40
C GLY A 715 29.20 19.97 26.82
N GLY A 716 30.28 20.44 26.20
CA GLY A 716 31.65 19.98 26.49
C GLY A 716 32.00 18.59 25.93
N THR A 717 33.23 18.16 26.18
CA THR A 717 33.82 16.94 25.61
C THR A 717 33.80 15.74 26.55
N ASP A 718 33.13 15.86 27.71
CA ASP A 718 32.94 14.75 28.64
C ASP A 718 31.93 13.73 28.10
N LEU A 719 32.40 12.50 27.87
CA LEU A 719 31.60 11.39 27.33
C LEU A 719 31.01 10.49 28.41
N THR A 720 31.23 10.75 29.71
CA THR A 720 30.77 9.88 30.81
C THR A 720 29.26 9.70 30.82
N GLY A 721 28.50 10.76 30.54
CA GLY A 721 27.04 10.68 30.42
C GLY A 721 26.59 9.88 29.19
N LEU A 722 27.30 10.02 28.06
CA LEU A 722 27.05 9.25 26.84
C LEU A 722 27.33 7.76 27.06
N LEU A 723 28.44 7.41 27.70
CA LEU A 723 28.80 6.03 28.03
C LEU A 723 27.69 5.35 28.84
N ARG A 724 27.22 5.99 29.92
CA ARG A 724 26.09 5.46 30.72
C ARG A 724 24.81 5.29 29.90
N TYR A 725 24.56 6.17 28.93
CA TYR A 725 23.43 6.02 28.02
C TYR A 725 23.62 4.79 27.12
N LEU A 726 24.81 4.62 26.54
CA LEU A 726 25.15 3.49 25.68
C LEU A 726 25.12 2.17 26.45
N ASP A 727 25.69 2.10 27.66
CA ASP A 727 25.67 0.88 28.49
C ASP A 727 24.24 0.46 28.84
N ARG A 728 23.33 1.42 29.00
CA ARG A 728 21.92 1.13 29.28
C ARG A 728 21.16 0.59 28.07
N TRP A 729 21.41 1.15 26.88
CA TRP A 729 20.55 0.90 25.70
C TRP A 729 21.19 0.06 24.61
N LEU A 730 22.52 0.00 24.61
CA LEU A 730 23.39 -0.76 23.71
C LEU A 730 24.49 -1.43 24.55
N PRO A 731 24.15 -2.31 25.51
CA PRO A 731 25.16 -2.98 26.33
C PRO A 731 26.14 -3.77 25.45
N LEU A 732 27.39 -3.91 25.90
CA LEU A 732 28.33 -4.80 25.23
C LEU A 732 27.84 -6.24 25.36
N SER A 733 27.98 -7.01 24.29
CA SER A 733 27.76 -8.45 24.33
C SER A 733 28.69 -9.07 25.38
N GLN A 734 28.19 -10.00 26.20
CA GLN A 734 29.03 -10.74 27.17
C GLN A 734 30.17 -11.54 26.51
N ALA A 735 30.18 -11.68 25.18
CA ALA A 735 31.26 -12.32 24.43
C ALA A 735 32.43 -11.37 24.07
N GLU A 736 32.34 -10.08 24.38
CA GLU A 736 33.33 -9.05 24.04
C GLU A 736 33.74 -8.22 25.27
N GLU A 737 33.86 -8.83 26.45
CA GLU A 737 34.65 -8.20 27.52
C GLU A 737 36.13 -8.22 27.09
N PRO A 738 36.81 -7.06 27.02
CA PRO A 738 38.24 -7.05 26.82
C PRO A 738 38.92 -7.58 28.09
N ASP A 739 39.74 -8.61 27.94
CA ASP A 739 40.70 -9.08 28.95
C ASP A 739 41.59 -7.93 29.47
#